data_AF-A0A9E3HYY1-F1
#
_entry.id   AF-A0A9E3HYY1-F1
#
_cell.length_a   1.000
_cell.length_b   1.000
_cell.length_c   1.000
_cell.angle_alpha   90.00
_cell.angle_beta   90.00
_cell.angle_gamma   90.00
#
_symmetry.space_group_name_H-M   'P 1'
#
loop_
_entity.id
_entity.type
_entity.pdbx_description
1 polymer ?
#
loop_
_entity_poly.entity_id
_entity_poly.type
_entity_poly.pdbx_seq_one_letter_code
_entity_poly.pdbx_strand_id
1 'polypeptide(L)'
;MRLTAFLSVASLLFACVLPAADDLRTTCGSPPEYHVESAGGGEHVYSIRMGGKIDGEMTRDPVGYWAYDQYWEPNVLVRIANTGGVAVVNPWLRRADMPDYRSLDALVWSIVESSMSDGERARRLWEWQIGHRFHATTEDDEVNDVVKLHNCYGYTLCYNESLVMSDLWRAAGLEVRAGYPNGHSTAEVFYDGAWHLLDSDESIICLLRDNETIASEAQIVADHDLMKRTHTYGPLHSDSRMNDESSASLVFWEGERGRVHPGKTSHRMDFTLRPGEAVSWRWQRGKDFHGKAYQGSETEHYFWNKRWRLIAHVMNGSWTYDCDLTTAANLPYVEARGVELAPDGPFGAGLYLAADSGSVTVPVHTAWPVVGGMLEVDMGRGDTRLDNIRVLASFDDGENWQDIWTSAVSEYVRMYIDLDEFFPMRDPARYDWLLRFELESTAESPLVCLKGFYLDATLQMARLAMPGVRLGDNSFIYTDRSPAGAEVEITHSWSECADVLVPARPAGAVYPPDNGTADGTMFTFEWRPVEHADDYQFQLSEFEDMRWPLSPNFNKLISKTANRRSSSFSLPYHGLLNPDRSYYWRVRARSAQGVWGPWSKSFSFKCESPAVPVEVKAMPNPFAPSWGLQWQPGEGGSEPVRYKIYGSSERGFTASDTAYAYDGGLAGILHAPANLLHITEGAQTYCNAWNILRPYYRVVAIDAAGRESGPSDAAEMPHPLITGPAKLPSGRVSSQYRAQVEVSASIGHLVSQDENGKPYQLRYRSGDELSFGLEGAPGSLVIDPDSGLISGYLPHDAAGSHLLKVKVTDLRTGHSLERQFTLEIN
;
A
#
# COMPACT_ATOMS: atom_id res chain seq x y z
N MET A 1 71.98 23.41 -20.04
CA MET A 1 70.87 22.44 -19.91
C MET A 1 69.74 23.14 -19.17
N ARG A 2 68.92 23.91 -19.90
CA ARG A 2 67.55 23.57 -20.33
C ARG A 2 66.55 23.39 -19.16
N LEU A 3 65.97 24.52 -18.75
CA LEU A 3 64.55 24.64 -18.44
C LEU A 3 63.73 24.23 -19.68
N THR A 4 62.66 23.47 -19.47
CA THR A 4 61.37 23.70 -20.16
C THR A 4 60.25 23.07 -19.35
N ALA A 5 59.27 23.90 -19.04
CA ALA A 5 58.06 23.60 -18.30
C ALA A 5 57.09 22.72 -19.13
N PHE A 6 56.43 21.78 -18.46
CA PHE A 6 55.23 21.13 -18.96
C PHE A 6 54.04 22.08 -18.73
N LEU A 7 53.47 22.62 -19.81
CA LEU A 7 52.14 23.22 -19.78
C LEU A 7 51.12 22.09 -19.63
N SER A 8 50.29 22.16 -18.59
CA SER A 8 49.01 21.45 -18.54
C SER A 8 48.05 22.13 -19.51
N VAL A 9 47.43 21.33 -20.38
CA VAL A 9 46.24 21.74 -21.10
C VAL A 9 45.07 21.46 -20.16
N ALA A 10 44.65 22.50 -19.43
CA ALA A 10 43.39 22.49 -18.72
C ALA A 10 42.26 22.59 -19.74
N SER A 11 41.68 21.44 -20.11
CA SER A 11 40.37 21.41 -20.74
C SER A 11 39.35 21.86 -19.70
N LEU A 12 38.82 23.08 -19.86
CA LEU A 12 37.65 23.55 -19.13
C LEU A 12 36.49 22.59 -19.42
N LEU A 13 36.23 21.67 -18.49
CA LEU A 13 34.89 21.16 -18.24
C LEU A 13 34.10 22.35 -17.67
N PHE A 14 33.41 23.09 -18.54
CA PHE A 14 32.22 23.80 -18.11
C PHE A 14 31.23 22.72 -17.69
N ALA A 15 31.26 22.37 -16.40
CA ALA A 15 30.07 21.90 -15.75
C ALA A 15 29.06 23.05 -15.92
N CYS A 16 28.13 22.90 -16.86
CA CYS A 16 26.86 23.59 -16.75
C CYS A 16 26.27 23.11 -15.43
N VAL A 17 26.56 23.84 -14.35
CA VAL A 17 25.72 23.87 -13.17
C VAL A 17 24.39 24.38 -13.70
N LEU A 18 23.48 23.46 -14.01
CA LEU A 18 22.08 23.82 -14.16
C LEU A 18 21.74 24.61 -12.89
N PRO A 19 21.17 25.82 -13.00
CA PRO A 19 20.69 26.51 -11.81
C PRO A 19 19.79 25.52 -11.05
N ALA A 20 19.94 25.48 -9.72
CA ALA A 20 19.00 24.74 -8.89
C ALA A 20 17.60 25.14 -9.33
N ALA A 21 16.78 24.17 -9.70
CA ALA A 21 15.42 24.42 -10.10
C ALA A 21 14.74 25.28 -9.00
N ASP A 22 14.20 26.43 -9.36
CA ASP A 22 13.51 27.29 -8.40
C ASP A 22 12.39 26.50 -7.72
N ASP A 23 12.30 26.61 -6.40
CA ASP A 23 11.27 25.94 -5.60
C ASP A 23 9.88 26.45 -6.01
N LEU A 24 8.94 25.55 -6.33
CA LEU A 24 7.57 25.94 -6.68
C LEU A 24 6.90 26.73 -5.54
N ARG A 25 7.32 26.53 -4.29
CA ARG A 25 6.82 27.29 -3.14
C ARG A 25 7.24 28.76 -3.16
N THR A 26 8.32 29.10 -3.86
CA THR A 26 8.79 30.49 -3.99
C THR A 26 8.37 31.11 -5.31
N THR A 27 8.23 30.31 -6.37
CA THR A 27 7.82 30.78 -7.71
C THR A 27 6.29 30.85 -7.89
N CYS A 28 5.54 30.00 -7.21
CA CYS A 28 4.07 30.03 -7.20
C CYS A 28 3.57 30.66 -5.89
N GLY A 29 3.19 31.95 -5.93
CA GLY A 29 2.82 32.72 -4.74
C GLY A 29 1.89 33.90 -5.00
N SER A 30 1.08 33.83 -6.07
CA SER A 30 0.07 34.85 -6.37
C SER A 30 -0.89 35.02 -5.18
N PRO A 31 -1.41 36.24 -4.94
CA PRO A 31 -2.50 36.43 -3.99
C PRO A 31 -3.62 35.41 -4.23
N PRO A 32 -4.26 34.87 -3.17
CA PRO A 32 -5.33 33.91 -3.36
C PRO A 32 -6.51 34.53 -4.13
N GLU A 33 -7.07 33.73 -5.01
CA GLU A 33 -8.41 33.93 -5.58
C GLU A 33 -9.46 33.48 -4.56
N TYR A 34 -10.68 33.98 -4.72
CA TYR A 34 -11.81 33.69 -3.82
C TYR A 34 -13.09 33.45 -4.61
N HIS A 35 -13.87 32.47 -4.15
CA HIS A 35 -15.26 32.27 -4.58
C HIS A 35 -16.15 32.16 -3.34
N VAL A 36 -17.25 32.91 -3.32
CA VAL A 36 -18.25 32.85 -2.25
C VAL A 36 -19.58 32.44 -2.87
N GLU A 37 -20.16 31.38 -2.35
CA GLU A 37 -21.44 30.83 -2.79
C GLU A 37 -22.43 30.85 -1.63
N SER A 38 -23.63 31.40 -1.83
CA SER A 38 -24.72 31.28 -0.87
C SER A 38 -25.62 30.11 -1.26
N ALA A 39 -25.90 29.20 -0.33
CA ALA A 39 -26.81 28.09 -0.55
C ALA A 39 -27.90 28.06 0.54
N GLY A 40 -29.12 27.73 0.13
CA GLY A 40 -30.21 27.38 1.05
C GLY A 40 -30.17 25.88 1.39
N GLY A 41 -31.08 25.45 2.28
CA GLY A 41 -31.22 24.04 2.62
C GLY A 41 -31.53 23.13 1.41
N GLY A 42 -31.01 21.90 1.44
CA GLY A 42 -31.15 20.90 0.37
C GLY A 42 -29.89 20.75 -0.50
N GLU A 43 -30.07 20.41 -1.78
CA GLU A 43 -29.00 20.25 -2.77
C GLU A 43 -28.74 21.56 -3.53
N HIS A 44 -27.46 21.93 -3.68
CA HIS A 44 -27.02 23.10 -4.44
C HIS A 44 -25.77 22.77 -5.25
N VAL A 45 -25.73 23.18 -6.51
CA VAL A 45 -24.62 22.90 -7.44
C VAL A 45 -24.09 24.21 -8.02
N TYR A 46 -22.77 24.38 -7.97
CA TYR A 46 -22.06 25.53 -8.52
C TYR A 46 -20.75 25.11 -9.16
N SER A 47 -20.03 26.05 -9.80
CA SER A 47 -18.78 25.76 -10.48
C SER A 47 -17.74 26.85 -10.26
N ILE A 48 -16.48 26.42 -10.16
CA ILE A 48 -15.31 27.28 -10.02
C ILE A 48 -14.32 26.92 -11.12
N ARG A 49 -13.76 27.93 -11.79
CA ARG A 49 -12.66 27.73 -12.74
C ARG A 49 -11.35 28.17 -12.11
N MET A 50 -10.45 27.22 -11.90
CA MET A 50 -9.06 27.51 -11.53
C MET A 50 -8.24 27.75 -12.81
N GLY A 51 -7.62 28.92 -12.90
CA GLY A 51 -6.65 29.29 -13.92
C GLY A 51 -5.23 28.78 -13.62
N GLY A 52 -4.22 29.49 -14.13
CA GLY A 52 -2.82 29.05 -14.07
C GLY A 52 -2.47 27.92 -15.04
N LYS A 53 -1.38 27.19 -14.75
CA LYS A 53 -0.86 26.09 -15.59
C LYS A 53 -0.72 24.74 -14.88
N ILE A 54 -0.78 24.73 -13.55
CA ILE A 54 -0.57 23.53 -12.72
C ILE A 54 -1.55 23.56 -11.54
N ASP A 55 -1.71 22.43 -10.87
CA ASP A 55 -2.42 22.28 -9.59
C ASP A 55 -1.64 21.37 -8.62
N GLY A 56 -2.26 21.04 -7.48
CA GLY A 56 -1.66 20.17 -6.48
C GLY A 56 -1.49 18.72 -6.93
N GLU A 57 -2.36 18.21 -7.80
CA GLU A 57 -2.29 16.83 -8.31
C GLU A 57 -1.14 16.68 -9.32
N MET A 58 -0.97 17.68 -10.19
CA MET A 58 0.16 17.76 -11.14
C MET A 58 1.51 17.85 -10.45
N THR A 59 1.56 18.28 -9.19
CA THR A 59 2.81 18.37 -8.42
C THR A 59 2.91 17.29 -7.35
N ARG A 60 2.06 16.26 -7.40
CA ARG A 60 2.08 15.14 -6.45
C ARG A 60 2.79 13.93 -7.06
N ASP A 61 3.67 13.32 -6.29
CA ASP A 61 4.16 11.97 -6.57
C ASP A 61 2.98 10.98 -6.64
N PRO A 62 3.10 9.85 -7.37
CA PRO A 62 2.11 8.78 -7.27
C PRO A 62 1.88 8.35 -5.83
N VAL A 63 0.62 8.32 -5.40
CA VAL A 63 0.20 7.80 -4.09
C VAL A 63 0.27 6.27 -4.11
N GLY A 64 0.63 5.65 -2.98
CA GLY A 64 0.87 4.22 -2.85
C GLY A 64 1.41 3.87 -1.46
N TYR A 65 2.08 2.72 -1.32
CA TYR A 65 2.69 2.29 -0.06
C TYR A 65 3.57 3.35 0.62
N TRP A 66 4.44 4.04 -0.13
CA TRP A 66 5.32 5.06 0.45
C TRP A 66 4.67 6.44 0.50
N ALA A 67 4.95 7.19 1.57
CA ALA A 67 4.56 8.60 1.66
C ALA A 67 5.13 9.41 0.46
N TYR A 68 4.21 10.06 -0.25
CA TYR A 68 4.45 10.80 -1.49
C TYR A 68 4.98 12.23 -1.19
N ASP A 69 5.60 12.91 -2.15
CA ASP A 69 5.80 14.36 -2.05
C ASP A 69 4.74 15.12 -2.85
N GLN A 70 4.40 16.33 -2.41
CA GLN A 70 3.66 17.30 -3.21
C GLN A 70 4.41 18.62 -3.20
N TYR A 71 4.86 19.06 -4.37
CA TYR A 71 5.83 20.14 -4.50
C TYR A 71 5.16 21.52 -4.39
N TRP A 72 3.88 21.62 -4.72
CA TRP A 72 3.08 22.84 -4.55
C TRP A 72 1.63 22.51 -4.16
N GLU A 73 0.99 23.38 -3.39
CA GLU A 73 -0.41 23.22 -2.99
C GLU A 73 -1.16 24.51 -3.34
N PRO A 74 -2.06 24.50 -4.35
CA PRO A 74 -2.85 25.67 -4.70
C PRO A 74 -3.97 25.94 -3.70
N ASN A 75 -4.54 24.92 -3.05
CA ASN A 75 -5.68 25.12 -2.19
C ASN A 75 -5.26 25.78 -0.88
N VAL A 76 -6.07 26.72 -0.39
CA VAL A 76 -5.81 27.42 0.87
C VAL A 76 -6.91 27.08 1.88
N LEU A 77 -8.17 27.34 1.52
CA LEU A 77 -9.32 27.23 2.40
C LEU A 77 -10.56 26.82 1.63
N VAL A 78 -11.34 25.93 2.23
CA VAL A 78 -12.77 25.77 1.93
C VAL A 78 -13.54 25.84 3.24
N ARG A 79 -14.53 26.72 3.34
CA ARG A 79 -15.33 26.94 4.55
C ARG A 79 -16.81 26.81 4.26
N ILE A 80 -17.55 26.14 5.13
CA ILE A 80 -19.02 26.15 5.16
C ILE A 80 -19.44 26.81 6.47
N ALA A 81 -20.15 27.93 6.39
CA ALA A 81 -20.62 28.69 7.53
C ALA A 81 -22.14 28.68 7.58
N ASN A 82 -22.70 28.46 8.76
CA ASN A 82 -24.10 28.75 8.98
C ASN A 82 -24.28 30.26 9.22
N THR A 83 -24.87 30.94 8.24
CA THR A 83 -25.16 32.38 8.31
C THR A 83 -26.61 32.68 8.70
N GLY A 84 -27.44 31.63 8.81
CA GLY A 84 -28.86 31.72 9.15
C GLY A 84 -29.14 31.59 10.65
N GLY A 85 -30.43 31.69 10.99
CA GLY A 85 -30.92 31.58 12.37
C GLY A 85 -31.33 30.17 12.82
N VAL A 86 -31.16 29.15 11.96
CA VAL A 86 -31.53 27.75 12.23
C VAL A 86 -30.33 26.83 12.05
N ALA A 87 -30.31 25.69 12.74
CA ALA A 87 -29.24 24.71 12.59
C ALA A 87 -29.25 24.06 11.20
N VAL A 88 -28.06 23.89 10.63
CA VAL A 88 -27.81 23.22 9.35
C VAL A 88 -27.38 21.78 9.66
N VAL A 89 -28.22 20.81 9.28
CA VAL A 89 -28.07 19.40 9.68
C VAL A 89 -27.39 18.61 8.57
N ASN A 90 -26.28 17.96 8.89
CA ASN A 90 -25.47 17.16 7.97
C ASN A 90 -25.08 17.89 6.66
N PRO A 91 -24.54 19.13 6.73
CA PRO A 91 -24.04 19.79 5.54
C PRO A 91 -22.80 19.08 5.02
N TRP A 92 -22.69 18.96 3.70
CA TRP A 92 -21.52 18.35 3.09
C TRP A 92 -21.25 18.92 1.72
N LEU A 93 -19.98 19.08 1.41
CA LEU A 93 -19.50 19.60 0.15
C LEU A 93 -18.51 18.62 -0.47
N ARG A 94 -18.68 18.34 -1.76
CA ARG A 94 -17.70 17.59 -2.54
C ARG A 94 -17.55 18.16 -3.95
N ARG A 95 -16.39 17.93 -4.55
CA ARG A 95 -16.22 18.07 -6.00
C ARG A 95 -16.95 16.92 -6.69
N ALA A 96 -17.62 17.18 -7.81
CA ALA A 96 -18.50 16.21 -8.46
C ALA A 96 -17.76 14.94 -8.95
N ASP A 97 -16.47 15.06 -9.27
CA ASP A 97 -15.58 13.98 -9.71
C ASP A 97 -14.88 13.24 -8.55
N MET A 98 -15.15 13.61 -7.30
CA MET A 98 -14.62 12.94 -6.11
C MET A 98 -15.64 11.98 -5.49
N PRO A 99 -15.17 10.89 -4.86
CA PRO A 99 -16.02 9.98 -4.08
C PRO A 99 -16.81 10.69 -2.96
N ASP A 100 -17.91 10.07 -2.53
CA ASP A 100 -18.69 10.55 -1.37
C ASP A 100 -18.17 9.90 -0.08
N TYR A 101 -17.32 10.63 0.65
CA TYR A 101 -16.66 10.14 1.86
C TYR A 101 -17.52 10.16 3.14
N ARG A 102 -18.84 10.42 3.07
CA ARG A 102 -19.70 10.55 4.27
C ARG A 102 -19.88 9.27 5.07
N SER A 103 -19.90 8.13 4.38
CA SER A 103 -20.17 6.81 4.96
C SER A 103 -19.63 5.72 4.06
N LEU A 104 -19.44 4.51 4.60
CA LEU A 104 -18.95 3.36 3.83
C LEU A 104 -19.75 3.11 2.55
N ASP A 105 -21.08 3.07 2.64
CA ASP A 105 -21.94 2.79 1.48
C ASP A 105 -21.84 3.90 0.42
N ALA A 106 -21.88 5.17 0.85
CA ALA A 106 -21.76 6.30 -0.07
C ALA A 106 -20.41 6.27 -0.80
N LEU A 107 -19.34 5.91 -0.09
CA LEU A 107 -18.00 5.80 -0.64
C LEU A 107 -17.95 4.68 -1.70
N VAL A 108 -18.34 3.46 -1.32
CA VAL A 108 -18.31 2.30 -2.23
C VAL A 108 -19.13 2.58 -3.49
N TRP A 109 -20.38 3.04 -3.36
CA TRP A 109 -21.27 3.28 -4.49
C TRP A 109 -20.91 4.52 -5.32
N SER A 110 -19.99 5.36 -4.86
CA SER A 110 -19.39 6.42 -5.67
C SER A 110 -18.16 5.96 -6.48
N ILE A 111 -17.58 4.81 -6.15
CA ILE A 111 -16.39 4.25 -6.79
C ILE A 111 -16.74 3.16 -7.80
N VAL A 112 -17.72 2.30 -7.48
CA VAL A 112 -18.13 1.16 -8.30
C VAL A 112 -19.38 1.48 -9.12
N GLU A 113 -19.50 0.84 -10.29
CA GLU A 113 -20.67 0.94 -11.15
C GLU A 113 -21.49 -0.35 -11.09
N SER A 114 -22.81 -0.23 -11.20
CA SER A 114 -23.73 -1.39 -11.16
C SER A 114 -23.51 -2.43 -12.27
N SER A 115 -22.86 -2.03 -13.38
CA SER A 115 -22.53 -2.92 -14.51
C SER A 115 -21.26 -3.73 -14.32
N MET A 116 -20.44 -3.42 -13.32
CA MET A 116 -19.17 -4.12 -13.06
C MET A 116 -19.43 -5.56 -12.58
N SER A 117 -18.63 -6.50 -13.10
CA SER A 117 -18.56 -7.85 -12.53
C SER A 117 -18.03 -7.81 -11.09
N ASP A 118 -18.20 -8.91 -10.34
CA ASP A 118 -17.69 -8.99 -8.97
C ASP A 118 -16.17 -8.81 -8.92
N GLY A 119 -15.43 -9.40 -9.87
CA GLY A 119 -13.99 -9.21 -10.04
C GLY A 119 -13.61 -7.77 -10.40
N GLU A 120 -14.38 -7.10 -11.27
CA GLU A 120 -14.15 -5.68 -11.59
C GLU A 120 -14.40 -4.77 -10.40
N ARG A 121 -15.46 -5.02 -9.61
CA ARG A 121 -15.72 -4.28 -8.36
C ARG A 121 -14.58 -4.47 -7.36
N ALA A 122 -14.14 -5.72 -7.16
CA ALA A 122 -13.02 -6.04 -6.28
C ALA A 122 -11.73 -5.29 -6.68
N ARG A 123 -11.38 -5.36 -7.97
CA ARG A 123 -10.21 -4.68 -8.55
C ARG A 123 -10.32 -3.17 -8.47
N ARG A 124 -11.48 -2.60 -8.79
CA ARG A 124 -11.73 -1.15 -8.78
C ARG A 124 -11.57 -0.54 -7.39
N LEU A 125 -12.12 -1.20 -6.37
CA LEU A 125 -11.97 -0.77 -4.98
C LEU A 125 -10.52 -0.87 -4.49
N TRP A 126 -9.82 -1.95 -4.85
CA TRP A 126 -8.41 -2.12 -4.51
C TRP A 126 -7.52 -1.04 -5.16
N GLU A 127 -7.67 -0.81 -6.47
CA GLU A 127 -6.93 0.23 -7.21
C GLU A 127 -7.17 1.62 -6.63
N TRP A 128 -8.42 1.90 -6.26
CA TRP A 128 -8.76 3.14 -5.57
C TRP A 128 -8.07 3.21 -4.20
N GLN A 129 -8.17 2.17 -3.37
CA GLN A 129 -7.60 2.18 -2.03
C GLN A 129 -6.10 2.45 -2.04
N ILE A 130 -5.33 1.71 -2.85
CA ILE A 130 -3.87 1.88 -2.92
C ILE A 130 -3.46 3.28 -3.42
N GLY A 131 -4.33 3.96 -4.18
CA GLY A 131 -4.12 5.32 -4.64
C GLY A 131 -4.56 6.42 -3.66
N HIS A 132 -5.13 6.07 -2.49
CA HIS A 132 -5.72 7.04 -1.54
C HIS A 132 -5.21 6.89 -0.10
N ARG A 133 -4.13 6.12 0.10
CA ARG A 133 -3.44 6.02 1.39
C ARG A 133 -1.95 5.76 1.21
N PHE A 134 -1.21 5.83 2.31
CA PHE A 134 0.16 5.32 2.40
C PHE A 134 0.38 4.53 3.71
N HIS A 135 1.50 3.80 3.79
CA HIS A 135 1.81 2.90 4.90
C HIS A 135 2.28 3.67 6.15
N ALA A 136 1.47 3.67 7.20
CA ALA A 136 1.80 4.17 8.54
C ALA A 136 0.74 3.79 9.59
N THR A 137 0.97 4.06 10.87
CA THR A 137 0.04 3.67 11.94
C THR A 137 -0.15 4.76 13.00
N THR A 138 -1.38 4.87 13.51
CA THR A 138 -1.73 5.61 14.73
C THR A 138 -1.30 4.87 16.01
N GLU A 139 -1.06 3.56 15.92
CA GLU A 139 -0.86 2.61 17.04
C GLU A 139 -2.09 2.41 17.95
N ASP A 140 -3.28 2.71 17.41
CA ASP A 140 -4.59 2.46 18.00
C ASP A 140 -5.59 1.98 16.92
N ASP A 141 -6.89 1.98 17.26
CA ASP A 141 -7.95 1.47 16.41
C ASP A 141 -8.58 2.53 15.48
N GLU A 142 -8.14 3.80 15.48
CA GLU A 142 -8.79 4.88 14.73
C GLU A 142 -8.79 4.67 13.21
N VAL A 143 -7.74 4.03 12.67
CA VAL A 143 -7.60 3.74 11.23
C VAL A 143 -8.12 2.35 10.84
N ASN A 144 -8.82 1.64 11.74
CA ASN A 144 -9.59 0.45 11.38
C ASN A 144 -10.90 0.79 10.63
N ASP A 145 -11.34 2.04 10.72
CA ASP A 145 -12.58 2.53 10.12
C ASP A 145 -12.29 3.21 8.78
N VAL A 146 -12.96 2.75 7.71
CA VAL A 146 -12.75 3.27 6.34
C VAL A 146 -13.02 4.77 6.25
N VAL A 147 -14.08 5.25 6.92
CA VAL A 147 -14.51 6.66 6.85
C VAL A 147 -13.51 7.55 7.58
N LYS A 148 -13.05 7.13 8.77
CA LYS A 148 -12.00 7.85 9.52
C LYS A 148 -10.68 7.85 8.76
N LEU A 149 -10.26 6.69 8.22
CA LEU A 149 -9.03 6.59 7.45
C LEU A 149 -9.00 7.63 6.34
N HIS A 150 -10.05 7.75 5.52
CA HIS A 150 -10.01 8.66 4.38
C HIS A 150 -10.30 10.13 4.72
N ASN A 151 -11.06 10.44 5.77
CA ASN A 151 -11.38 11.83 6.12
C ASN A 151 -10.42 12.46 7.13
N CYS A 152 -9.83 11.66 8.02
CA CYS A 152 -9.09 12.16 9.19
C CYS A 152 -7.58 11.86 9.12
N TYR A 153 -7.16 10.73 8.56
CA TYR A 153 -5.77 10.25 8.66
C TYR A 153 -5.01 10.20 7.32
N GLY A 154 -5.58 9.54 6.30
CA GLY A 154 -4.99 9.36 4.97
C GLY A 154 -3.87 8.32 4.91
N TYR A 155 -3.71 7.50 5.96
CA TYR A 155 -2.69 6.46 6.07
C TYR A 155 -3.17 5.29 6.92
N THR A 156 -2.47 4.15 6.81
CA THR A 156 -2.87 2.87 7.42
C THR A 156 -1.73 1.85 7.38
N LEU A 157 -1.78 0.84 8.26
CA LEU A 157 -0.77 -0.22 8.41
C LEU A 157 -1.40 -1.57 8.01
N CYS A 158 -0.58 -2.55 7.60
CA CYS A 158 -1.02 -3.87 7.13
C CYS A 158 -2.25 -4.46 7.85
N TYR A 159 -2.25 -4.48 9.19
CA TYR A 159 -3.38 -4.97 9.97
C TYR A 159 -4.66 -4.16 9.72
N ASN A 160 -4.61 -2.85 9.95
CA ASN A 160 -5.75 -1.94 9.76
C ASN A 160 -6.23 -1.95 8.30
N GLU A 161 -5.29 -2.01 7.36
CA GLU A 161 -5.56 -1.99 5.92
C GLU A 161 -6.31 -3.23 5.44
N SER A 162 -5.96 -4.41 5.96
CA SER A 162 -6.70 -5.64 5.66
C SER A 162 -8.15 -5.63 6.19
N LEU A 163 -8.41 -4.92 7.30
CA LEU A 163 -9.76 -4.70 7.83
C LEU A 163 -10.54 -3.73 6.93
N VAL A 164 -9.91 -2.61 6.55
CA VAL A 164 -10.47 -1.59 5.64
C VAL A 164 -10.86 -2.19 4.29
N MET A 165 -9.99 -2.96 3.65
CA MET A 165 -10.35 -3.63 2.39
C MET A 165 -11.47 -4.65 2.56
N SER A 166 -11.48 -5.38 3.68
CA SER A 166 -12.58 -6.31 3.97
C SER A 166 -13.91 -5.58 4.12
N ASP A 167 -13.94 -4.41 4.73
CA ASP A 167 -15.13 -3.56 4.86
C ASP A 167 -15.59 -3.01 3.51
N LEU A 168 -14.68 -2.51 2.68
CA LEU A 168 -14.96 -2.04 1.32
C LEU A 168 -15.59 -3.14 0.46
N TRP A 169 -15.00 -4.33 0.43
CA TRP A 169 -15.54 -5.46 -0.36
C TRP A 169 -16.86 -5.99 0.20
N ARG A 170 -17.02 -6.10 1.52
CA ARG A 170 -18.29 -6.50 2.14
C ARG A 170 -19.42 -5.53 1.81
N ALA A 171 -19.15 -4.23 1.86
CA ALA A 171 -20.13 -3.20 1.47
C ALA A 171 -20.47 -3.23 -0.03
N ALA A 172 -19.55 -3.70 -0.87
CA ALA A 172 -19.80 -3.97 -2.29
C ALA A 172 -20.53 -5.31 -2.57
N GLY A 173 -20.91 -6.04 -1.52
CA GLY A 173 -21.63 -7.31 -1.62
C GLY A 173 -20.76 -8.53 -1.91
N LEU A 174 -19.44 -8.42 -1.74
CA LEU A 174 -18.48 -9.50 -2.01
C LEU A 174 -18.17 -10.32 -0.75
N GLU A 175 -17.92 -11.61 -0.94
CA GLU A 175 -17.47 -12.49 0.14
C GLU A 175 -15.97 -12.29 0.38
N VAL A 176 -15.57 -12.20 1.65
CA VAL A 176 -14.19 -11.91 2.06
C VAL A 176 -13.71 -12.88 3.15
N ARG A 177 -12.42 -13.14 3.17
CA ARG A 177 -11.75 -13.84 4.27
C ARG A 177 -10.38 -13.22 4.57
N ALA A 178 -9.88 -13.47 5.77
CA ALA A 178 -8.54 -13.05 6.16
C ALA A 178 -7.48 -14.03 5.63
N GLY A 179 -6.33 -13.50 5.19
CA GLY A 179 -5.16 -14.31 4.84
C GLY A 179 -4.38 -14.81 6.06
N TYR A 180 -3.35 -15.62 5.85
CA TYR A 180 -2.52 -16.21 6.90
C TYR A 180 -1.01 -15.95 6.70
N PRO A 181 -0.58 -14.70 6.46
CA PRO A 181 0.84 -14.41 6.34
C PRO A 181 1.52 -14.31 7.73
N ASN A 182 2.85 -14.42 7.78
CA ASN A 182 3.63 -14.18 9.00
C ASN A 182 4.10 -12.72 9.09
N GLY A 183 3.72 -12.02 10.17
CA GLY A 183 4.15 -10.64 10.41
C GLY A 183 3.65 -9.62 9.37
N HIS A 184 2.59 -10.01 8.65
CA HIS A 184 1.83 -9.16 7.75
C HIS A 184 0.34 -9.41 7.99
N SER A 185 -0.54 -8.66 7.34
CA SER A 185 -1.97 -8.96 7.36
C SER A 185 -2.57 -8.68 5.99
N THR A 186 -3.33 -9.65 5.48
CA THR A 186 -3.93 -9.60 4.16
C THR A 186 -5.40 -10.04 4.21
N ALA A 187 -6.11 -9.81 3.11
CA ALA A 187 -7.48 -10.27 2.89
C ALA A 187 -7.61 -10.85 1.47
N GLU A 188 -8.46 -11.85 1.33
CA GLU A 188 -8.86 -12.41 0.04
C GLU A 188 -10.35 -12.15 -0.20
N VAL A 189 -10.71 -12.03 -1.47
CA VAL A 189 -12.07 -11.82 -1.94
C VAL A 189 -12.48 -12.93 -2.90
N PHE A 190 -13.73 -13.37 -2.83
CA PHE A 190 -14.25 -14.45 -3.67
C PHE A 190 -15.05 -13.89 -4.85
N TYR A 191 -14.69 -14.29 -6.06
CA TYR A 191 -15.46 -14.04 -7.29
C TYR A 191 -15.11 -15.12 -8.31
N ASP A 192 -15.93 -15.27 -9.35
CA ASP A 192 -15.72 -16.27 -10.42
C ASP A 192 -15.43 -17.70 -9.94
N GLY A 193 -15.96 -18.07 -8.77
CA GLY A 193 -15.82 -19.40 -8.18
C GLY A 193 -14.49 -19.67 -7.45
N ALA A 194 -13.63 -18.66 -7.27
CA ALA A 194 -12.33 -18.79 -6.62
C ALA A 194 -12.02 -17.64 -5.65
N TRP A 195 -11.03 -17.88 -4.77
CA TRP A 195 -10.48 -16.84 -3.90
C TRP A 195 -9.33 -16.12 -4.60
N HIS A 196 -9.19 -14.82 -4.36
CA HIS A 196 -8.17 -13.98 -4.97
C HIS A 196 -7.51 -13.09 -3.91
N LEU A 197 -6.18 -13.04 -3.88
CA LEU A 197 -5.42 -12.17 -2.99
C LEU A 197 -5.14 -10.84 -3.70
N LEU A 198 -5.70 -9.77 -3.15
CA LEU A 198 -5.36 -8.40 -3.53
C LEU A 198 -4.83 -7.69 -2.28
N ASP A 199 -3.52 -7.75 -2.07
CA ASP A 199 -2.88 -7.12 -0.91
C ASP A 199 -2.78 -5.62 -1.16
N SER A 200 -3.67 -4.86 -0.52
CA SER A 200 -3.69 -3.41 -0.65
C SER A 200 -2.61 -2.74 0.17
N ASP A 201 -2.01 -3.39 1.18
CA ASP A 201 -0.93 -2.79 1.94
C ASP A 201 0.33 -2.69 1.07
N GLU A 202 0.95 -3.81 0.72
CA GLU A 202 2.17 -3.78 -0.10
C GLU A 202 1.90 -3.43 -1.58
N SER A 203 0.64 -3.14 -1.94
CA SER A 203 0.19 -2.82 -3.30
C SER A 203 0.46 -3.96 -4.29
N ILE A 204 0.18 -5.20 -3.86
CA ILE A 204 0.47 -6.43 -4.60
C ILE A 204 -0.81 -7.06 -5.16
N ILE A 205 -0.76 -7.38 -6.46
CA ILE A 205 -1.51 -8.49 -7.03
C ILE A 205 -0.52 -9.42 -7.73
N CYS A 206 -0.68 -10.72 -7.55
CA CYS A 206 0.07 -11.72 -8.29
C CYS A 206 -0.85 -12.34 -9.34
N LEU A 207 -0.42 -12.36 -10.59
CA LEU A 207 -1.18 -13.05 -11.64
C LEU A 207 -0.75 -14.51 -11.74
N LEU A 208 -1.65 -15.41 -12.11
CA LEU A 208 -1.31 -16.75 -12.58
C LEU A 208 -0.56 -16.67 -13.92
N ARG A 209 -0.08 -17.80 -14.44
CA ARG A 209 0.70 -17.85 -15.69
C ARG A 209 -0.11 -17.49 -16.94
N ASP A 210 -1.43 -17.47 -16.82
CA ASP A 210 -2.31 -16.89 -17.81
C ASP A 210 -2.20 -15.36 -17.89
N ASN A 211 -1.53 -14.67 -16.95
CA ASN A 211 -1.46 -13.22 -16.85
C ASN A 211 -2.83 -12.52 -16.91
N GLU A 212 -3.89 -13.19 -16.45
CA GLU A 212 -5.25 -12.65 -16.37
C GLU A 212 -5.85 -12.88 -14.99
N THR A 213 -5.70 -14.08 -14.44
CA THR A 213 -6.30 -14.46 -13.17
C THR A 213 -5.43 -14.01 -11.99
N ILE A 214 -6.02 -13.31 -11.02
CA ILE A 214 -5.34 -12.96 -9.77
C ILE A 214 -5.21 -14.22 -8.90
N ALA A 215 -4.02 -14.51 -8.40
CA ALA A 215 -3.75 -15.68 -7.58
C ALA A 215 -4.34 -15.53 -6.17
N SER A 216 -4.81 -16.64 -5.60
CA SER A 216 -5.05 -16.78 -4.15
C SER A 216 -3.74 -16.87 -3.38
N GLU A 217 -3.81 -16.65 -2.07
CA GLU A 217 -2.71 -16.92 -1.15
C GLU A 217 -2.27 -18.39 -1.23
N ALA A 218 -3.21 -19.33 -1.37
CA ALA A 218 -2.89 -20.76 -1.47
C ALA A 218 -2.09 -21.08 -2.75
N GLN A 219 -2.43 -20.46 -3.87
CA GLN A 219 -1.68 -20.61 -5.12
C GLN A 219 -0.28 -19.98 -5.02
N ILE A 220 -0.15 -18.86 -4.30
CA ILE A 220 1.17 -18.27 -4.02
C ILE A 220 1.99 -19.23 -3.14
N VAL A 221 1.46 -19.78 -2.04
CA VAL A 221 2.18 -20.77 -1.20
C VAL A 221 2.69 -21.98 -2.02
N ALA A 222 1.88 -22.44 -2.99
CA ALA A 222 2.24 -23.54 -3.88
C ALA A 222 3.34 -23.13 -4.88
N ASP A 223 3.32 -21.89 -5.38
CA ASP A 223 4.30 -21.34 -6.30
C ASP A 223 4.69 -19.89 -5.95
N HIS A 224 5.72 -19.73 -5.11
CA HIS A 224 6.25 -18.42 -4.74
C HIS A 224 6.73 -17.60 -5.95
N ASP A 225 7.09 -18.22 -7.08
CA ASP A 225 7.55 -17.46 -8.26
C ASP A 225 6.47 -16.53 -8.82
N LEU A 226 5.18 -16.77 -8.52
CA LEU A 226 4.09 -15.86 -8.85
C LEU A 226 4.28 -14.48 -8.18
N MET A 227 4.81 -14.45 -6.96
CA MET A 227 5.14 -13.22 -6.24
C MET A 227 6.56 -12.73 -6.56
N LYS A 228 7.54 -13.62 -6.74
CA LYS A 228 8.93 -13.26 -7.12
C LYS A 228 9.04 -12.56 -8.48
N ARG A 229 8.03 -12.69 -9.33
CA ARG A 229 7.90 -11.99 -10.63
C ARG A 229 7.00 -10.75 -10.57
N THR A 230 6.62 -10.31 -9.38
CA THR A 230 5.75 -9.16 -9.14
C THR A 230 6.53 -8.07 -8.41
N HIS A 231 6.19 -6.82 -8.65
CA HIS A 231 6.75 -5.68 -7.92
C HIS A 231 6.00 -5.41 -6.62
N THR A 232 6.75 -5.23 -5.55
CA THR A 232 6.23 -4.93 -4.20
C THR A 232 6.44 -3.45 -3.81
N TYR A 233 5.61 -2.94 -2.91
CA TYR A 233 5.71 -1.60 -2.29
C TYR A 233 5.43 -0.39 -3.21
N GLY A 234 4.69 -0.60 -4.31
CA GLY A 234 4.15 0.48 -5.14
C GLY A 234 5.18 1.30 -5.94
N PRO A 235 4.73 2.32 -6.71
CA PRO A 235 5.53 2.98 -7.76
C PRO A 235 6.74 3.81 -7.27
N LEU A 236 6.78 4.16 -5.98
CA LEU A 236 7.89 4.92 -5.38
C LEU A 236 9.05 4.03 -4.91
N HIS A 237 8.85 2.72 -4.88
CA HIS A 237 9.85 1.74 -4.52
C HIS A 237 10.68 1.33 -5.74
N SER A 238 11.98 1.09 -5.53
CA SER A 238 12.86 0.59 -6.59
C SER A 238 12.62 -0.88 -6.89
N ASP A 239 12.85 -1.33 -8.12
CA ASP A 239 12.85 -2.76 -8.42
C ASP A 239 13.85 -3.51 -7.51
N SER A 240 13.38 -4.51 -6.77
CA SER A 240 14.23 -5.31 -5.87
C SER A 240 13.73 -6.74 -5.80
N ARG A 241 14.40 -7.61 -6.54
CA ARG A 241 14.09 -9.05 -6.54
C ARG A 241 14.19 -9.70 -5.17
N MET A 242 15.10 -9.23 -4.31
CA MET A 242 15.24 -9.75 -2.94
C MET A 242 14.04 -9.35 -2.08
N ASN A 243 13.49 -8.15 -2.29
CA ASN A 243 12.30 -7.72 -1.57
C ASN A 243 11.08 -8.53 -2.02
N ASP A 244 10.94 -8.77 -3.33
CA ASP A 244 9.85 -9.58 -3.88
C ASP A 244 9.90 -11.04 -3.35
N GLU A 245 11.10 -11.60 -3.17
CA GLU A 245 11.32 -12.90 -2.53
C GLU A 245 11.03 -12.89 -1.03
N SER A 246 11.43 -11.83 -0.32
CA SER A 246 11.09 -11.62 1.09
C SER A 246 9.57 -11.50 1.29
N SER A 247 8.84 -10.75 0.46
CA SER A 247 7.36 -10.68 0.51
C SER A 247 6.71 -12.02 0.25
N ALA A 248 7.21 -12.79 -0.73
CA ALA A 248 6.73 -14.16 -0.97
C ALA A 248 6.87 -15.05 0.28
N SER A 249 7.96 -14.88 1.03
CA SER A 249 8.22 -15.64 2.26
C SER A 249 7.21 -15.40 3.39
N LEU A 250 6.49 -14.28 3.36
CA LEU A 250 5.44 -13.98 4.33
C LEU A 250 4.23 -14.89 4.14
N VAL A 251 4.02 -15.41 2.91
CA VAL A 251 2.89 -16.27 2.54
C VAL A 251 3.32 -17.74 2.60
N PHE A 252 2.96 -18.44 3.68
CA PHE A 252 3.49 -19.78 3.96
C PHE A 252 2.45 -20.82 4.43
N TRP A 253 1.24 -20.40 4.80
CA TRP A 253 0.26 -21.28 5.45
C TRP A 253 -0.31 -22.33 4.49
N GLU A 254 -0.12 -23.61 4.78
CA GLU A 254 -0.63 -24.72 3.95
C GLU A 254 -1.98 -25.28 4.45
N GLY A 255 -2.46 -24.83 5.60
CA GLY A 255 -3.68 -25.34 6.24
C GLY A 255 -4.98 -24.74 5.70
N GLU A 256 -6.09 -25.12 6.35
CA GLU A 256 -7.42 -24.57 6.06
C GLU A 256 -7.46 -23.05 6.30
N ARG A 257 -8.26 -22.36 5.47
CA ARG A 257 -8.46 -20.90 5.52
C ARG A 257 -9.94 -20.60 5.71
N GLY A 258 -10.30 -20.01 6.85
CA GLY A 258 -11.68 -19.66 7.17
C GLY A 258 -11.85 -18.50 8.15
N ARG A 259 -10.75 -17.84 8.55
CA ARG A 259 -10.81 -16.65 9.41
C ARG A 259 -11.47 -15.51 8.65
N VAL A 260 -12.35 -14.77 9.33
CA VAL A 260 -12.98 -13.56 8.78
C VAL A 260 -12.49 -12.36 9.56
N HIS A 261 -12.14 -11.30 8.85
CA HIS A 261 -11.83 -10.00 9.45
C HIS A 261 -13.12 -9.35 9.97
N PRO A 262 -13.16 -8.92 11.24
CA PRO A 262 -14.35 -8.27 11.79
C PRO A 262 -14.65 -6.96 11.05
N GLY A 263 -15.94 -6.64 10.91
CA GLY A 263 -16.36 -5.31 10.44
C GLY A 263 -16.02 -4.25 11.48
N LYS A 264 -15.35 -3.17 11.08
CA LYS A 264 -14.89 -2.11 12.00
C LYS A 264 -15.44 -0.73 11.64
N THR A 265 -15.87 -0.52 10.40
CA THR A 265 -16.40 0.75 9.95
C THR A 265 -17.78 1.00 10.54
N SER A 266 -17.89 2.06 11.31
CA SER A 266 -19.12 2.53 11.96
C SER A 266 -19.25 4.05 11.95
N HIS A 267 -18.14 4.77 11.77
CA HIS A 267 -18.10 6.22 11.71
C HIS A 267 -18.88 6.75 10.51
N ARG A 268 -19.50 7.90 10.71
CA ARG A 268 -20.16 8.69 9.67
C ARG A 268 -19.69 10.12 9.81
N MET A 269 -19.52 10.82 8.70
CA MET A 269 -19.17 12.24 8.71
C MET A 269 -20.39 13.13 8.96
N ASP A 270 -21.35 12.67 9.76
CA ASP A 270 -22.56 13.43 10.07
C ASP A 270 -22.22 14.46 11.16
N PHE A 271 -22.52 15.74 10.91
CA PHE A 271 -22.37 16.82 11.90
C PHE A 271 -23.46 17.88 11.71
N THR A 272 -23.59 18.84 12.62
CA THR A 272 -24.56 19.93 12.53
C THR A 272 -23.86 21.25 12.76
N LEU A 273 -24.07 22.24 11.89
CA LEU A 273 -23.61 23.61 12.10
C LEU A 273 -24.76 24.42 12.70
N ARG A 274 -24.64 24.79 13.97
CA ARG A 274 -25.54 25.71 14.66
C ARG A 274 -25.35 27.15 14.15
N PRO A 275 -26.29 28.07 14.41
CA PRO A 275 -26.08 29.48 14.10
C PRO A 275 -24.75 29.98 14.69
N GLY A 276 -23.90 30.60 13.86
CA GLY A 276 -22.56 31.04 14.28
C GLY A 276 -21.46 29.97 14.16
N GLU A 277 -21.79 28.73 13.81
CA GLU A 277 -20.80 27.67 13.57
C GLU A 277 -20.35 27.59 12.11
N ALA A 278 -19.10 27.19 11.92
CA ALA A 278 -18.56 26.85 10.61
C ALA A 278 -17.49 25.77 10.69
N VAL A 279 -17.39 24.97 9.64
CA VAL A 279 -16.29 24.03 9.41
C VAL A 279 -15.40 24.54 8.28
N SER A 280 -14.09 24.40 8.45
CA SER A 280 -13.08 24.85 7.50
C SER A 280 -12.08 23.73 7.19
N TRP A 281 -12.00 23.34 5.93
CA TRP A 281 -10.88 22.59 5.37
C TRP A 281 -9.76 23.57 5.03
N ARG A 282 -8.64 23.51 5.74
CA ARG A 282 -7.46 24.36 5.50
C ARG A 282 -6.31 23.49 5.05
N TRP A 283 -5.67 23.81 3.93
CA TRP A 283 -4.50 23.07 3.42
C TRP A 283 -3.20 23.49 4.15
N GLN A 284 -3.32 23.64 5.46
CA GLN A 284 -2.25 23.94 6.38
C GLN A 284 -1.72 22.63 6.94
N ARG A 285 -0.43 22.36 6.74
CA ARG A 285 0.22 21.17 7.33
C ARG A 285 0.00 21.15 8.83
N GLY A 286 -0.40 19.99 9.34
CA GLY A 286 -0.74 19.88 10.75
C GLY A 286 0.46 20.15 11.64
N LYS A 287 0.35 21.09 12.59
CA LYS A 287 1.29 21.22 13.70
C LYS A 287 0.96 20.19 14.77
N ASP A 288 -0.34 19.97 14.98
CA ASP A 288 -0.91 19.12 16.01
C ASP A 288 -1.71 17.99 15.34
N PHE A 289 -1.59 16.77 15.85
CA PHE A 289 -2.18 15.57 15.24
C PHE A 289 -2.37 14.45 16.28
N HIS A 290 -3.35 13.59 16.03
CA HIS A 290 -3.61 12.37 16.78
C HIS A 290 -2.80 11.20 16.20
N GLY A 291 -2.06 10.51 17.07
CA GLY A 291 -1.21 9.38 16.75
C GLY A 291 0.11 9.43 17.50
N LYS A 292 0.74 8.27 17.70
CA LYS A 292 1.97 8.21 18.49
C LYS A 292 3.15 8.95 17.83
N ALA A 293 3.69 9.95 18.54
CA ALA A 293 4.98 10.54 18.23
C ALA A 293 6.12 9.52 18.36
N TYR A 294 7.01 9.44 17.38
CA TYR A 294 8.14 8.50 17.37
C TYR A 294 9.18 8.84 18.45
N GLN A 295 9.70 7.83 19.15
CA GLN A 295 10.66 7.96 20.25
C GLN A 295 12.03 7.29 19.95
N GLY A 296 12.50 7.30 18.69
CA GLY A 296 13.79 6.69 18.31
C GLY A 296 14.89 7.69 17.94
N SER A 297 16.09 7.16 17.68
CA SER A 297 17.31 7.96 17.40
C SER A 297 17.39 8.45 15.95
N GLU A 298 18.18 9.51 15.68
CA GLU A 298 18.43 10.04 14.32
C GLU A 298 19.01 9.01 13.33
N THR A 299 19.59 7.91 13.82
CA THR A 299 20.17 6.83 13.00
C THR A 299 19.17 5.73 12.62
N GLU A 300 18.12 5.49 13.42
CA GLU A 300 17.00 4.58 13.10
C GLU A 300 15.98 5.21 12.13
N HIS A 301 16.10 6.52 11.96
CA HIS A 301 15.35 7.40 11.05
C HIS A 301 15.39 6.96 9.57
N TYR A 302 16.39 6.14 9.18
CA TYR A 302 16.62 5.71 7.80
C TYR A 302 15.89 4.43 7.37
N PHE A 303 15.45 3.57 8.31
CA PHE A 303 14.86 2.27 7.98
C PHE A 303 13.32 2.28 7.93
N TRP A 304 12.65 3.15 8.72
CA TRP A 304 11.21 3.41 8.67
C TRP A 304 10.91 4.76 8.01
N ASN A 305 11.54 4.95 6.85
CA ASN A 305 12.13 6.16 6.27
C ASN A 305 11.37 7.52 6.31
N LYS A 306 10.09 7.63 6.68
CA LYS A 306 9.30 8.86 6.44
C LYS A 306 8.15 9.13 7.42
N ARG A 307 8.24 8.76 8.71
CA ARG A 307 7.17 9.09 9.70
C ARG A 307 6.97 10.60 9.91
N TRP A 308 7.97 11.45 9.62
CA TRP A 308 7.78 12.92 9.52
C TRP A 308 6.94 13.36 8.31
N ARG A 309 6.77 12.52 7.29
CA ARG A 309 5.82 12.78 6.22
C ARG A 309 4.37 12.48 6.60
N LEU A 310 4.13 11.71 7.67
CA LEU A 310 2.80 11.59 8.28
C LEU A 310 2.24 12.99 8.61
N ILE A 311 3.04 13.79 9.32
CA ILE A 311 2.77 15.20 9.65
C ILE A 311 2.67 16.06 8.37
N ALA A 312 3.44 15.74 7.33
CA ALA A 312 3.39 16.49 6.08
C ALA A 312 2.08 16.31 5.28
N HIS A 313 1.28 15.28 5.58
CA HIS A 313 0.07 14.94 4.82
C HIS A 313 -1.24 15.09 5.59
N VAL A 314 -1.22 15.06 6.92
CA VAL A 314 -2.38 15.52 7.70
C VAL A 314 -2.49 17.04 7.62
N MET A 315 -3.71 17.53 7.48
CA MET A 315 -4.03 18.94 7.42
C MET A 315 -4.75 19.35 8.71
N ASN A 316 -4.45 20.53 9.23
CA ASN A 316 -5.22 21.13 10.32
C ASN A 316 -6.30 22.05 9.75
N GLY A 317 -7.53 21.53 9.69
CA GLY A 317 -8.73 22.33 9.47
C GLY A 317 -9.21 22.97 10.77
N SER A 318 -10.41 23.56 10.76
CA SER A 318 -10.99 24.07 12.00
C SER A 318 -12.51 24.02 12.08
N TRP A 319 -12.99 23.95 13.32
CA TRP A 319 -14.38 24.17 13.69
C TRP A 319 -14.47 25.47 14.48
N THR A 320 -15.17 26.46 13.93
CA THR A 320 -15.34 27.75 14.60
C THR A 320 -16.75 27.88 15.14
N TYR A 321 -16.92 28.38 16.35
CA TYR A 321 -18.21 28.75 16.91
C TYR A 321 -18.16 30.14 17.53
N ASP A 322 -18.79 31.11 16.87
CA ASP A 322 -19.05 32.43 17.41
C ASP A 322 -20.39 32.42 18.16
N CYS A 323 -20.33 32.11 19.46
CA CYS A 323 -21.50 31.92 20.30
C CYS A 323 -21.87 33.22 21.00
N ASP A 324 -22.88 33.90 20.46
CA ASP A 324 -23.56 35.00 21.15
C ASP A 324 -24.57 34.43 22.16
N LEU A 325 -24.21 34.37 23.43
CA LEU A 325 -25.06 33.81 24.48
C LEU A 325 -26.30 34.69 24.77
N THR A 326 -26.35 35.92 24.28
CA THR A 326 -27.54 36.77 24.42
C THR A 326 -28.72 36.28 23.58
N THR A 327 -28.41 35.60 22.47
CA THR A 327 -29.38 34.93 21.60
C THR A 327 -29.37 33.42 21.80
N ALA A 328 -28.21 32.84 22.13
CA ALA A 328 -28.01 31.41 22.27
C ALA A 328 -28.46 30.80 23.60
N ALA A 329 -28.70 31.57 24.66
CA ALA A 329 -29.19 31.05 25.94
C ALA A 329 -30.57 30.37 25.87
N ASN A 330 -31.35 30.64 24.81
CA ASN A 330 -32.63 29.97 24.56
C ASN A 330 -32.49 28.74 23.64
N LEU A 331 -31.27 28.37 23.24
CA LEU A 331 -31.05 27.23 22.37
C LEU A 331 -31.10 25.93 23.18
N PRO A 332 -31.78 24.88 22.67
CA PRO A 332 -32.11 23.68 23.44
C PRO A 332 -30.92 22.83 23.90
N TYR A 333 -29.71 23.15 23.43
CA TYR A 333 -28.47 22.42 23.73
C TYR A 333 -27.53 23.20 24.66
N VAL A 334 -27.83 24.46 25.00
CA VAL A 334 -27.08 25.21 26.00
C VAL A 334 -27.73 24.97 27.35
N GLU A 335 -26.97 24.42 28.28
CA GLU A 335 -27.46 24.23 29.65
C GLU A 335 -27.00 25.40 30.52
N ALA A 336 -27.92 26.30 30.85
CA ALA A 336 -27.68 27.44 31.73
C ALA A 336 -28.37 27.22 33.10
N ARG A 337 -27.60 27.36 34.20
CA ARG A 337 -28.09 27.22 35.57
C ARG A 337 -27.58 28.37 36.43
N GLY A 338 -28.43 28.95 37.28
CA GLY A 338 -28.00 30.04 38.19
C GLY A 338 -27.57 31.34 37.50
N VAL A 339 -27.91 31.50 36.22
CA VAL A 339 -27.65 32.71 35.43
C VAL A 339 -28.95 33.21 34.79
N GLU A 340 -29.04 34.52 34.57
CA GLU A 340 -30.19 35.19 33.96
C GLU A 340 -29.74 36.10 32.81
N LEU A 341 -30.49 36.09 31.71
CA LEU A 341 -30.24 36.99 30.59
C LEU A 341 -30.62 38.43 30.96
N ALA A 342 -29.66 39.36 30.88
CA ALA A 342 -29.91 40.78 31.05
C ALA A 342 -29.55 41.53 29.75
N PRO A 343 -30.52 42.02 28.98
CA PRO A 343 -30.27 42.74 27.72
C PRO A 343 -29.56 44.09 27.92
N ASP A 344 -29.83 44.77 29.02
CA ASP A 344 -29.30 46.10 29.36
C ASP A 344 -28.43 46.06 30.63
N GLY A 345 -27.65 44.99 30.80
CA GLY A 345 -26.80 44.80 31.97
C GLY A 345 -25.64 45.82 32.07
N PRO A 346 -25.02 46.00 33.24
CA PRO A 346 -23.93 46.98 33.44
C PRO A 346 -22.69 46.80 32.55
N PHE A 347 -22.54 45.62 31.95
CA PHE A 347 -21.45 45.27 31.02
C PHE A 347 -21.95 45.06 29.58
N GLY A 348 -23.21 45.42 29.30
CA GLY A 348 -23.91 45.11 28.06
C GLY A 348 -24.83 43.90 28.19
N ALA A 349 -25.36 43.44 27.06
CA ALA A 349 -26.17 42.24 27.00
C ALA A 349 -25.34 40.99 27.34
N GLY A 350 -25.87 40.09 28.17
CA GLY A 350 -25.18 38.85 28.55
C GLY A 350 -25.95 38.01 29.56
N LEU A 351 -25.37 36.86 29.92
CA LEU A 351 -25.82 36.00 31.00
C LEU A 351 -25.16 36.43 32.31
N TYR A 352 -25.96 36.96 33.23
CA TYR A 352 -25.52 37.44 34.53
C TYR A 352 -25.74 36.40 35.61
N LEU A 353 -24.81 36.30 36.54
CA LEU A 353 -24.92 35.45 37.71
C LEU A 353 -26.09 35.92 38.59
N ALA A 354 -27.03 35.02 38.88
CA ALA A 354 -28.27 35.34 39.60
C ALA A 354 -28.16 35.17 41.13
N ALA A 355 -27.17 34.41 41.61
CA ALA A 355 -26.92 34.11 43.03
C ALA A 355 -25.40 33.98 43.28
N ASP A 356 -24.98 33.07 44.17
CA ASP A 356 -23.56 32.90 44.52
C ASP A 356 -22.78 32.08 43.49
N SER A 357 -23.46 31.21 42.73
CA SER A 357 -22.87 30.37 41.69
C SER A 357 -23.84 30.09 40.53
N GLY A 358 -23.28 29.92 39.34
CA GLY A 358 -24.01 29.60 38.11
C GLY A 358 -23.10 28.94 37.08
N SER A 359 -23.69 28.32 36.07
CA SER A 359 -22.94 27.66 35.00
C SER A 359 -23.65 27.72 33.65
N VAL A 360 -22.84 27.70 32.59
CA VAL A 360 -23.28 27.59 31.19
C VAL A 360 -22.48 26.46 30.56
N THR A 361 -23.13 25.39 30.13
CA THR A 361 -22.49 24.23 29.49
C THR A 361 -22.94 24.12 28.03
N VAL A 362 -21.97 23.92 27.13
CA VAL A 362 -22.17 23.81 25.69
C VAL A 362 -21.52 22.52 25.18
N PRO A 363 -22.28 21.60 24.56
CA PRO A 363 -21.71 20.41 23.95
C PRO A 363 -21.08 20.75 22.59
N VAL A 364 -19.88 20.25 22.34
CA VAL A 364 -19.16 20.36 21.07
C VAL A 364 -19.03 18.96 20.48
N HIS A 365 -19.52 18.79 19.25
CA HIS A 365 -19.44 17.54 18.50
C HIS A 365 -18.90 17.84 17.11
N THR A 366 -17.90 17.08 16.68
CA THR A 366 -17.29 17.22 15.35
C THR A 366 -17.11 15.83 14.71
N ALA A 367 -17.17 15.77 13.38
CA ALA A 367 -16.96 14.52 12.64
C ALA A 367 -15.46 14.15 12.46
N TRP A 368 -14.55 15.03 12.88
CA TRP A 368 -13.10 14.87 12.80
C TRP A 368 -12.51 14.91 14.21
N PRO A 369 -11.36 14.25 14.47
CA PRO A 369 -10.73 14.37 15.77
C PRO A 369 -10.20 15.79 15.99
N VAL A 370 -10.51 16.35 17.16
CA VAL A 370 -10.00 17.63 17.64
C VAL A 370 -8.62 17.40 18.25
N VAL A 371 -7.64 18.19 17.79
CA VAL A 371 -6.22 18.02 18.13
C VAL A 371 -5.60 19.28 18.74
N GLY A 372 -6.42 20.26 19.10
CA GLY A 372 -6.01 21.51 19.72
C GLY A 372 -7.03 22.61 19.48
N GLY A 373 -6.64 23.87 19.74
CA GLY A 373 -7.48 25.02 19.42
C GLY A 373 -7.28 26.22 20.33
N MET A 374 -8.14 27.21 20.14
CA MET A 374 -8.13 28.46 20.91
C MET A 374 -9.56 28.82 21.32
N LEU A 375 -9.72 29.31 22.54
CA LEU A 375 -10.98 29.84 23.04
C LEU A 375 -10.81 31.31 23.41
N GLU A 376 -11.64 32.16 22.82
CA GLU A 376 -11.82 33.54 23.23
C GLU A 376 -13.09 33.66 24.07
N VAL A 377 -13.00 34.28 25.25
CA VAL A 377 -14.14 34.46 26.17
C VAL A 377 -14.38 35.94 26.43
N ASP A 378 -15.62 36.41 26.21
CA ASP A 378 -16.06 37.78 26.53
C ASP A 378 -16.89 37.78 27.81
N MET A 379 -16.39 38.47 28.83
CA MET A 379 -16.93 38.45 30.18
C MET A 379 -16.90 39.83 30.83
N GLY A 380 -17.66 39.99 31.92
CA GLY A 380 -17.64 41.18 32.77
C GLY A 380 -17.63 40.78 34.24
N ARG A 381 -16.82 41.48 35.04
CA ARG A 381 -16.72 41.29 36.49
C ARG A 381 -16.70 42.63 37.21
N GLY A 382 -17.46 42.75 38.30
CA GLY A 382 -17.59 43.96 39.11
C GLY A 382 -16.41 44.15 40.06
N ASP A 383 -16.12 43.14 40.88
CA ASP A 383 -14.93 43.08 41.75
C ASP A 383 -14.11 41.83 41.43
N THR A 384 -13.02 42.00 40.68
CA THR A 384 -12.14 40.90 40.23
C THR A 384 -11.46 40.11 41.36
N ARG A 385 -11.63 40.53 42.63
CA ARG A 385 -11.16 39.79 43.82
C ARG A 385 -12.21 38.86 44.42
N LEU A 386 -13.50 39.14 44.16
CA LEU A 386 -14.63 38.39 44.73
C LEU A 386 -15.41 37.62 43.66
N ASP A 387 -15.34 38.09 42.41
CA ASP A 387 -15.99 37.55 41.23
C ASP A 387 -15.01 36.66 40.44
N ASN A 388 -15.40 35.43 40.15
CA ASN A 388 -14.58 34.45 39.44
C ASN A 388 -15.34 33.83 38.26
N ILE A 389 -14.61 33.59 37.17
CA ILE A 389 -15.05 32.74 36.07
C ILE A 389 -14.03 31.62 35.88
N ARG A 390 -14.53 30.38 35.80
CA ARG A 390 -13.75 29.19 35.44
C ARG A 390 -14.25 28.62 34.13
N VAL A 391 -13.32 28.14 33.32
CA VAL A 391 -13.61 27.40 32.10
C VAL A 391 -13.17 25.96 32.33
N LEU A 392 -14.07 25.01 32.09
CA LEU A 392 -13.83 23.60 32.27
C LEU A 392 -14.20 22.82 31.02
N ALA A 393 -13.53 21.69 30.80
CA ALA A 393 -13.90 20.70 29.80
C ALA A 393 -14.22 19.36 30.45
N SER A 394 -15.16 18.62 29.84
CA SER A 394 -15.36 17.20 30.11
C SER A 394 -15.31 16.41 28.80
N PHE A 395 -14.64 15.27 28.84
CA PHE A 395 -14.45 14.36 27.69
C PHE A 395 -15.15 13.00 27.90
N ASP A 396 -16.00 12.92 28.92
CA ASP A 396 -16.71 11.73 29.39
C ASP A 396 -18.14 12.08 29.83
N ASP A 397 -18.81 12.92 29.04
CA ASP A 397 -20.21 13.31 29.22
C ASP A 397 -20.54 13.89 30.61
N GLY A 398 -19.59 14.64 31.17
CA GLY A 398 -19.75 15.36 32.43
C GLY A 398 -19.45 14.54 33.68
N GLU A 399 -18.94 13.31 33.55
CA GLU A 399 -18.50 12.49 34.69
C GLU A 399 -17.28 13.10 35.39
N ASN A 400 -16.30 13.56 34.62
CA ASN A 400 -15.12 14.27 35.13
C ASN A 400 -14.95 15.63 34.45
N TRP A 401 -14.57 16.64 35.24
CA TRP A 401 -14.34 18.00 34.78
C TRP A 401 -12.89 18.39 35.00
N GLN A 402 -12.24 18.85 33.93
CA GLN A 402 -10.89 19.39 33.95
C GLN A 402 -10.94 20.91 33.85
N ASP A 403 -10.26 21.60 34.77
CA ASP A 403 -10.06 23.05 34.68
C ASP A 403 -9.18 23.38 33.46
N ILE A 404 -9.73 24.14 32.53
CA ILE A 404 -8.99 24.73 31.40
C ILE A 404 -8.31 26.02 31.86
N TRP A 405 -9.10 26.87 32.51
CA TRP A 405 -8.67 28.21 32.87
C TRP A 405 -9.48 28.75 34.04
N THR A 406 -8.87 29.63 34.82
CA THR A 406 -9.52 30.33 35.92
C THR A 406 -9.10 31.79 35.90
N SER A 407 -10.07 32.69 36.10
CA SER A 407 -9.84 34.12 36.03
C SER A 407 -8.89 34.64 37.12
N ALA A 408 -7.92 35.44 36.72
CA ALA A 408 -6.98 36.14 37.59
C ALA A 408 -7.47 37.55 37.94
N VAL A 409 -6.96 38.13 39.02
CA VAL A 409 -7.39 39.45 39.54
C VAL A 409 -7.17 40.60 38.54
N SER A 410 -6.23 40.45 37.59
CA SER A 410 -5.83 41.47 36.62
C SER A 410 -6.59 41.44 35.28
N GLU A 411 -7.56 40.54 35.10
CA GLU A 411 -8.22 40.31 33.81
C GLU A 411 -9.60 40.94 33.79
N TYR A 412 -9.84 41.90 32.89
CA TYR A 412 -10.99 42.79 33.03
C TYR A 412 -12.12 42.56 32.01
N VAL A 413 -11.89 41.93 30.84
CA VAL A 413 -12.95 41.88 29.79
C VAL A 413 -12.87 40.68 28.83
N ARG A 414 -11.72 40.39 28.23
CA ARG A 414 -11.60 39.39 27.15
C ARG A 414 -10.32 38.58 27.26
N MET A 415 -10.42 37.26 27.13
CA MET A 415 -9.32 36.33 27.34
C MET A 415 -9.16 35.36 26.18
N TYR A 416 -7.91 35.02 25.87
CA TYR A 416 -7.52 34.01 24.89
C TYR A 416 -6.89 32.84 25.63
N ILE A 417 -7.46 31.65 25.47
CA ILE A 417 -7.11 30.44 26.20
C ILE A 417 -6.69 29.39 25.18
N ASP A 418 -5.43 28.96 25.26
CA ASP A 418 -4.89 27.87 24.46
C ASP A 418 -5.48 26.54 24.94
N LEU A 419 -6.02 25.75 24.00
CA LEU A 419 -6.64 24.47 24.29
C LEU A 419 -5.72 23.27 23.98
N ASP A 420 -4.54 23.48 23.40
CA ASP A 420 -3.70 22.40 22.85
C ASP A 420 -3.36 21.30 23.89
N GLU A 421 -3.09 21.67 25.15
CA GLU A 421 -2.77 20.69 26.20
C GLU A 421 -3.95 19.78 26.59
N PHE A 422 -5.17 20.19 26.27
CA PHE A 422 -6.40 19.44 26.50
C PHE A 422 -6.78 18.56 25.31
N PHE A 423 -5.96 18.45 24.28
CA PHE A 423 -6.18 17.54 23.15
C PHE A 423 -4.89 16.76 22.86
N PRO A 424 -4.48 15.85 23.75
CA PRO A 424 -3.20 15.15 23.63
C PRO A 424 -3.16 14.24 22.40
N MET A 425 -1.97 14.05 21.83
CA MET A 425 -1.73 13.21 20.65
C MET A 425 -2.06 11.71 20.84
N ARG A 426 -2.38 11.26 22.05
CA ARG A 426 -2.56 9.84 22.39
C ARG A 426 -3.98 9.56 22.85
N ASP A 427 -4.41 8.33 22.55
CA ASP A 427 -5.71 7.72 22.84
C ASP A 427 -6.35 8.16 24.18
N PRO A 428 -7.65 8.52 24.19
CA PRO A 428 -8.59 8.52 23.06
C PRO A 428 -8.57 9.78 22.19
N ALA A 429 -8.77 9.60 20.89
CA ALA A 429 -9.11 10.67 19.96
C ALA A 429 -10.43 11.35 20.40
N ARG A 430 -10.49 12.68 20.36
CA ARG A 430 -11.60 13.45 20.92
C ARG A 430 -12.47 14.02 19.80
N TYR A 431 -13.73 13.61 19.76
CA TYR A 431 -14.75 14.08 18.80
C TYR A 431 -15.87 14.85 19.50
N ASP A 432 -16.19 14.41 20.71
CA ASP A 432 -17.24 14.91 21.59
C ASP A 432 -16.63 15.44 22.89
N TRP A 433 -17.08 16.61 23.34
CA TRP A 433 -16.71 17.17 24.63
C TRP A 433 -17.71 18.23 25.08
N LEU A 434 -17.74 18.49 26.39
CA LEU A 434 -18.54 19.56 26.99
C LEU A 434 -17.64 20.71 27.39
N LEU A 435 -17.94 21.92 26.93
CA LEU A 435 -17.32 23.16 27.38
C LEU A 435 -18.22 23.82 28.42
N ARG A 436 -17.71 24.08 29.63
CA ARG A 436 -18.46 24.72 30.71
C ARG A 436 -17.79 26.00 31.17
N PHE A 437 -18.63 27.01 31.42
CA PHE A 437 -18.28 28.23 32.11
C PHE A 437 -18.95 28.23 33.47
N GLU A 438 -18.18 28.31 34.56
CA GLU A 438 -18.70 28.49 35.92
C GLU A 438 -18.50 29.94 36.35
N LEU A 439 -19.56 30.58 36.82
CA LEU A 439 -19.58 31.95 37.33
C LEU A 439 -19.79 31.87 38.84
N GLU A 440 -18.90 32.49 39.62
CA GLU A 440 -18.96 32.47 41.07
C GLU A 440 -18.73 33.88 41.64
N SER A 441 -19.40 34.20 42.73
CA SER A 441 -19.16 35.46 43.46
C SER A 441 -19.31 35.26 44.96
N THR A 442 -18.43 35.90 45.71
CA THR A 442 -18.54 36.05 47.18
C THR A 442 -18.96 37.46 47.60
N ALA A 443 -19.25 38.35 46.65
CA ALA A 443 -19.74 39.69 46.92
C ALA A 443 -21.20 39.67 47.39
N GLU A 444 -21.59 40.63 48.25
CA GLU A 444 -22.99 40.80 48.68
C GLU A 444 -23.93 41.16 47.51
N SER A 445 -23.38 41.65 46.39
CA SER A 445 -24.11 41.93 45.16
C SER A 445 -23.29 41.43 43.98
N PRO A 446 -23.43 40.13 43.62
CA PRO A 446 -22.71 39.52 42.50
C PRO A 446 -22.87 40.32 41.21
N LEU A 447 -21.76 40.60 40.53
CA LEU A 447 -21.78 41.24 39.23
C LEU A 447 -20.81 40.55 38.28
N VAL A 448 -21.18 39.32 37.91
CA VAL A 448 -20.43 38.46 36.99
C VAL A 448 -21.29 38.20 35.76
N CYS A 449 -20.71 38.35 34.57
CA CYS A 449 -21.41 38.21 33.30
C CYS A 449 -20.57 37.41 32.30
N LEU A 450 -21.22 36.51 31.58
CA LEU A 450 -20.70 35.86 30.38
C LEU A 450 -21.48 36.38 29.18
N LYS A 451 -20.82 37.05 28.24
CA LYS A 451 -21.48 37.66 27.08
C LYS A 451 -21.50 36.72 25.89
N GLY A 452 -20.40 36.00 25.68
CA GLY A 452 -20.23 35.09 24.57
C GLY A 452 -18.82 34.51 24.56
N PHE A 453 -18.58 33.63 23.60
CA PHE A 453 -17.26 33.08 23.35
C PHE A 453 -17.07 32.79 21.86
N TYR A 454 -15.81 32.81 21.43
CA TYR A 454 -15.41 32.31 20.12
C TYR A 454 -14.49 31.11 20.30
N LEU A 455 -14.92 29.94 19.83
CA LEU A 455 -14.11 28.73 19.80
C LEU A 455 -13.53 28.55 18.39
N ASP A 456 -12.22 28.31 18.26
CA ASP A 456 -11.57 27.81 17.04
C ASP A 456 -10.88 26.49 17.39
N ALA A 457 -11.60 25.38 17.25
CA ALA A 457 -11.08 24.04 17.50
C ALA A 457 -10.33 23.51 16.27
N THR A 458 -9.09 23.06 16.46
CA THR A 458 -8.24 22.53 15.40
C THR A 458 -8.64 21.09 15.08
N LEU A 459 -8.99 20.82 13.83
CA LEU A 459 -9.41 19.50 13.35
C LEU A 459 -8.29 18.82 12.57
N GLN A 460 -8.07 17.53 12.76
CA GLN A 460 -7.20 16.75 11.87
C GLN A 460 -7.98 16.21 10.66
N MET A 461 -7.48 16.50 9.47
CA MET A 461 -8.11 16.12 8.20
C MET A 461 -7.10 15.46 7.25
N ALA A 462 -7.58 14.52 6.44
CA ALA A 462 -6.79 13.86 5.42
C ALA A 462 -6.84 14.64 4.10
N ARG A 463 -5.67 15.07 3.61
CA ARG A 463 -5.51 15.89 2.39
C ARG A 463 -6.33 15.40 1.18
N LEU A 464 -6.34 14.09 0.93
CA LEU A 464 -6.86 13.54 -0.33
C LEU A 464 -8.40 13.54 -0.40
N ALA A 465 -9.11 13.67 0.73
CA ALA A 465 -10.57 13.74 0.76
C ALA A 465 -11.12 15.17 0.81
N MET A 466 -10.26 16.18 0.94
CA MET A 466 -10.68 17.57 1.10
C MET A 466 -11.21 18.16 -0.23
N PRO A 467 -12.28 18.98 -0.21
CA PRO A 467 -13.00 19.43 -1.41
C PRO A 467 -12.32 20.61 -2.11
N GLY A 468 -11.06 20.43 -2.55
CA GLY A 468 -10.27 21.48 -3.20
C GLY A 468 -10.54 21.63 -4.70
N VAL A 469 -10.10 22.73 -5.28
CA VAL A 469 -10.06 22.95 -6.73
C VAL A 469 -8.83 22.28 -7.36
N ARG A 470 -8.98 21.89 -8.63
CA ARG A 470 -7.90 21.47 -9.53
C ARG A 470 -7.91 22.35 -10.79
N LEU A 471 -6.86 22.27 -11.60
CA LEU A 471 -6.70 23.08 -12.80
C LEU A 471 -7.91 22.92 -13.73
N GLY A 472 -8.46 24.03 -14.21
CA GLY A 472 -9.62 24.07 -15.11
C GLY A 472 -10.96 24.19 -14.38
N ASP A 473 -12.02 23.63 -14.99
CA ASP A 473 -13.38 23.74 -14.49
C ASP A 473 -13.67 22.67 -13.41
N ASN A 474 -14.20 23.11 -12.27
CA ASN A 474 -14.56 22.29 -11.12
C ASN A 474 -16.06 22.46 -10.85
N SER A 475 -16.82 21.37 -10.76
CA SER A 475 -18.21 21.39 -10.32
C SER A 475 -18.28 20.91 -8.88
N PHE A 476 -19.00 21.64 -8.03
CA PHE A 476 -19.19 21.33 -6.62
C PHE A 476 -20.66 21.04 -6.32
N ILE A 477 -20.88 20.04 -5.48
CA ILE A 477 -22.20 19.62 -5.01
C ILE A 477 -22.22 19.80 -3.50
N TYR A 478 -23.07 20.72 -3.03
CA TYR A 478 -23.43 20.90 -1.65
C TYR A 478 -24.75 20.17 -1.38
N THR A 479 -24.85 19.47 -0.25
CA THR A 479 -26.13 18.96 0.24
C THR A 479 -26.24 19.11 1.75
N ASP A 480 -27.45 19.24 2.27
CA ASP A 480 -27.74 19.05 3.68
C ASP A 480 -29.05 18.27 3.91
N ARG A 481 -29.42 18.09 5.18
CA ARG A 481 -30.70 17.52 5.63
C ARG A 481 -31.45 18.50 6.53
N SER A 482 -31.26 19.79 6.29
CA SER A 482 -31.74 20.86 7.15
C SER A 482 -33.24 21.12 6.98
N PRO A 483 -33.92 21.67 8.00
CA PRO A 483 -35.26 22.20 7.84
C PRO A 483 -35.27 23.42 6.89
N ALA A 484 -36.46 23.80 6.41
CA ALA A 484 -36.62 25.00 5.59
C ALA A 484 -36.13 26.26 6.34
N GLY A 485 -35.43 27.15 5.63
CA GLY A 485 -34.84 28.37 6.19
C GLY A 485 -33.38 28.25 6.63
N ALA A 486 -32.74 27.10 6.42
CA ALA A 486 -31.29 26.97 6.54
C ALA A 486 -30.59 27.80 5.45
N GLU A 487 -29.55 28.52 5.86
CA GLU A 487 -28.74 29.39 5.01
C GLU A 487 -27.27 29.15 5.33
N VAL A 488 -26.49 28.85 4.29
CA VAL A 488 -25.05 28.70 4.39
C VAL A 488 -24.30 29.58 3.41
N GLU A 489 -23.13 30.02 3.82
CA GLU A 489 -22.12 30.60 2.96
C GLU A 489 -20.96 29.61 2.79
N ILE A 490 -20.60 29.34 1.54
CA ILE A 490 -19.50 28.45 1.17
C ILE A 490 -18.40 29.29 0.53
N THR A 491 -17.22 29.29 1.14
CA THR A 491 -16.09 30.11 0.69
C THR A 491 -14.93 29.23 0.27
N HIS A 492 -14.46 29.39 -0.96
CA HIS A 492 -13.25 28.77 -1.49
C HIS A 492 -12.15 29.80 -1.64
N SER A 493 -10.91 29.39 -1.37
CA SER A 493 -9.72 30.18 -1.66
C SER A 493 -8.57 29.30 -2.15
N TRP A 494 -7.93 29.73 -3.23
CA TRP A 494 -6.82 29.03 -3.87
C TRP A 494 -5.83 30.01 -4.51
N SER A 495 -4.61 29.57 -4.75
CA SER A 495 -3.59 30.33 -5.48
C SER A 495 -3.35 29.73 -6.86
N GLU A 496 -3.08 30.58 -7.85
CA GLU A 496 -2.75 30.17 -9.22
C GLU A 496 -1.27 30.37 -9.55
N CYS A 497 -0.71 29.47 -10.35
CA CYS A 497 0.68 29.55 -10.81
C CYS A 497 0.77 29.58 -12.34
N ALA A 498 1.29 30.67 -12.89
CA ALA A 498 1.41 30.89 -14.33
C ALA A 498 2.85 30.71 -14.85
N ASP A 499 3.85 30.96 -14.02
CA ASP A 499 5.28 31.01 -14.39
C ASP A 499 6.00 29.71 -14.07
N VAL A 500 5.46 28.61 -14.61
CA VAL A 500 6.03 27.27 -14.47
C VAL A 500 6.14 26.57 -15.82
N LEU A 501 7.20 25.80 -15.98
CA LEU A 501 7.37 24.90 -17.12
C LEU A 501 6.63 23.58 -16.85
N VAL A 502 5.60 23.32 -17.66
CA VAL A 502 4.91 22.02 -17.68
C VAL A 502 5.55 21.17 -18.78
N PRO A 503 6.09 19.97 -18.48
CA PRO A 503 6.59 19.07 -19.49
C PRO A 503 5.52 18.78 -20.55
N ALA A 504 5.90 18.78 -21.82
CA ALA A 504 5.01 18.37 -22.89
C ALA A 504 4.66 16.87 -22.75
N ARG A 505 3.52 16.45 -23.31
CA ARG A 505 3.23 15.02 -23.40
C ARG A 505 4.23 14.33 -24.34
N PRO A 506 4.69 13.11 -24.03
CA PRO A 506 5.53 12.32 -24.94
C PRO A 506 4.88 12.17 -26.32
N ALA A 507 5.65 12.50 -27.37
CA ALA A 507 5.11 12.69 -28.73
C ALA A 507 4.81 11.39 -29.50
N GLY A 508 5.36 10.25 -29.06
CA GLY A 508 5.09 8.97 -29.71
C GLY A 508 5.89 7.81 -29.12
N ALA A 509 5.33 6.62 -29.31
CA ALA A 509 6.01 5.34 -29.11
C ALA A 509 7.11 5.15 -30.18
N VAL A 510 8.28 4.69 -29.74
CA VAL A 510 9.38 4.22 -30.61
C VAL A 510 9.31 2.71 -30.72
N TYR A 511 9.18 2.01 -29.59
CA TYR A 511 8.99 0.56 -29.55
C TYR A 511 8.20 0.12 -28.32
N PRO A 512 7.28 -0.86 -28.42
CA PRO A 512 6.67 -1.32 -29.67
C PRO A 512 6.00 -0.14 -30.39
N PRO A 513 6.01 -0.11 -31.74
CA PRO A 513 5.34 0.97 -32.48
C PRO A 513 3.83 0.93 -32.19
N ASP A 514 3.20 2.09 -32.20
CA ASP A 514 1.76 2.22 -31.94
C ASP A 514 0.92 1.48 -32.99
N ASN A 515 -0.06 0.68 -32.54
CA ASN A 515 -0.79 -0.32 -33.32
C ASN A 515 0.11 -1.37 -33.98
N GLY A 516 1.29 -1.61 -33.40
CA GLY A 516 2.29 -2.52 -33.94
C GLY A 516 2.41 -3.82 -33.15
N THR A 517 3.51 -4.51 -33.42
CA THR A 517 3.82 -5.80 -32.81
C THR A 517 5.20 -5.76 -32.17
N ALA A 518 5.31 -6.33 -30.98
CA ALA A 518 6.57 -6.59 -30.31
C ALA A 518 7.09 -7.97 -30.68
N ASP A 519 8.38 -8.05 -30.96
CA ASP A 519 9.12 -9.29 -31.16
C ASP A 519 9.35 -9.98 -29.80
N GLY A 520 8.61 -11.07 -29.54
CA GLY A 520 8.62 -11.77 -28.27
C GLY A 520 7.83 -11.07 -27.15
N THR A 521 7.99 -11.59 -25.93
CA THR A 521 7.35 -11.07 -24.70
C THR A 521 8.34 -10.46 -23.71
N MET A 522 9.63 -10.43 -24.06
CA MET A 522 10.71 -9.84 -23.27
C MET A 522 11.46 -8.81 -24.10
N PHE A 523 11.17 -7.53 -23.88
CA PHE A 523 11.72 -6.42 -24.65
C PHE A 523 11.75 -5.12 -23.83
N THR A 524 12.22 -4.04 -24.44
CA THR A 524 12.29 -2.70 -23.84
C THR A 524 11.30 -1.76 -24.52
N PHE A 525 10.41 -1.14 -23.75
CA PHE A 525 9.58 -0.03 -24.22
C PHE A 525 10.45 1.19 -24.44
N GLU A 526 10.23 1.92 -25.53
CA GLU A 526 10.94 3.14 -25.88
C GLU A 526 9.95 4.19 -26.38
N TRP A 527 10.12 5.45 -25.96
CA TRP A 527 9.32 6.58 -26.41
C TRP A 527 10.19 7.78 -26.75
N ARG A 528 9.62 8.71 -27.51
CA ARG A 528 10.32 9.96 -27.85
C ARG A 528 10.57 10.78 -26.58
N PRO A 529 11.82 11.20 -26.30
CA PRO A 529 12.13 11.98 -25.12
C PRO A 529 11.41 13.34 -25.14
N VAL A 530 11.02 13.81 -23.96
CA VAL A 530 10.47 15.14 -23.71
C VAL A 530 11.60 16.05 -23.22
N GLU A 531 11.70 17.24 -23.79
CA GLU A 531 12.67 18.25 -23.37
C GLU A 531 12.43 18.66 -21.91
N HIS A 532 13.51 18.83 -21.14
CA HIS A 532 13.47 19.17 -19.71
C HIS A 532 12.76 18.15 -18.80
N ALA A 533 12.52 16.92 -19.26
CA ALA A 533 12.07 15.84 -18.39
C ALA A 533 13.22 15.34 -17.49
N ASP A 534 12.95 15.27 -16.18
CA ASP A 534 13.83 14.69 -15.17
C ASP A 534 13.48 13.22 -14.89
N ASP A 535 12.20 12.87 -14.97
CA ASP A 535 11.71 11.51 -14.81
C ASP A 535 10.48 11.24 -15.68
N TYR A 536 10.07 9.97 -15.76
CA TYR A 536 8.85 9.52 -16.42
C TYR A 536 8.07 8.57 -15.53
N GLN A 537 6.75 8.61 -15.66
CA GLN A 537 5.88 7.55 -15.16
C GLN A 537 5.35 6.73 -16.34
N PHE A 538 5.49 5.41 -16.27
CA PHE A 538 5.03 4.44 -17.24
C PHE A 538 3.83 3.65 -16.71
N GLN A 539 2.83 3.43 -17.56
CA GLN A 539 1.72 2.52 -17.29
C GLN A 539 1.44 1.59 -18.46
N LEU A 540 1.15 0.31 -18.19
CA LEU A 540 0.60 -0.65 -19.15
C LEU A 540 -0.66 -1.32 -18.60
N SER A 541 -1.66 -1.47 -19.45
CA SER A 541 -2.97 -2.06 -19.19
C SER A 541 -3.38 -2.99 -20.32
N GLU A 542 -4.27 -3.91 -20.03
CA GLU A 542 -5.05 -4.70 -20.96
C GLU A 542 -6.26 -3.95 -21.52
N PHE A 543 -6.59 -2.77 -20.98
CA PHE A 543 -7.74 -1.97 -21.34
C PHE A 543 -7.34 -0.67 -22.04
N GLU A 544 -8.04 -0.32 -23.12
CA GLU A 544 -7.76 0.88 -23.94
C GLU A 544 -7.93 2.18 -23.16
N ASP A 545 -8.90 2.20 -22.24
CA ASP A 545 -9.21 3.32 -21.34
C ASP A 545 -8.16 3.52 -20.23
N MET A 546 -7.20 2.60 -20.10
CA MET A 546 -6.15 2.60 -19.07
C MET A 546 -6.74 2.65 -17.64
N ARG A 547 -7.91 2.03 -17.42
CA ARG A 547 -8.63 2.10 -16.13
C ARG A 547 -7.84 1.57 -14.94
N TRP A 548 -6.90 0.66 -15.18
CA TRP A 548 -5.86 0.27 -14.21
C TRP A 548 -4.67 -0.42 -14.89
N PRO A 549 -3.51 -0.48 -14.23
CA PRO A 549 -2.38 -1.27 -14.70
C PRO A 549 -2.67 -2.78 -14.68
N LEU A 550 -2.07 -3.54 -15.60
CA LEU A 550 -2.18 -5.01 -15.65
C LEU A 550 -1.68 -5.68 -14.37
N SER A 551 -0.57 -5.16 -13.82
CA SER A 551 -0.01 -5.59 -12.53
C SER A 551 0.91 -4.50 -11.98
N PRO A 552 1.37 -4.60 -10.72
CA PRO A 552 2.32 -3.67 -10.13
C PRO A 552 3.63 -3.51 -10.92
N ASN A 553 4.01 -4.49 -11.75
CA ASN A 553 5.14 -4.37 -12.66
C ASN A 553 4.98 -3.25 -13.69
N PHE A 554 3.75 -2.81 -13.93
CA PHE A 554 3.35 -1.92 -15.01
C PHE A 554 2.82 -0.58 -14.52
N ASN A 555 3.18 -0.14 -13.32
CA ASN A 555 3.02 1.24 -12.85
C ASN A 555 4.33 1.70 -12.23
N LYS A 556 5.17 2.35 -13.03
CA LYS A 556 6.59 2.56 -12.69
C LYS A 556 7.02 4.00 -12.84
N LEU A 557 7.81 4.47 -11.89
CA LEU A 557 8.69 5.61 -12.09
C LEU A 557 9.99 5.11 -12.71
N ILE A 558 10.43 5.69 -13.82
CA ILE A 558 11.63 5.21 -14.53
C ILE A 558 12.88 5.40 -13.67
N SER A 559 12.93 6.45 -12.84
CA SER A 559 13.96 6.66 -11.81
C SER A 559 14.10 5.50 -10.81
N LYS A 560 13.09 4.63 -10.69
CA LYS A 560 13.02 3.45 -9.80
C LYS A 560 13.30 2.13 -10.50
N THR A 561 13.65 2.17 -11.79
CA THR A 561 13.95 0.99 -12.60
C THR A 561 15.43 0.97 -13.01
N ALA A 562 15.86 -0.14 -13.62
CA ALA A 562 17.18 -0.24 -14.25
C ALA A 562 17.40 0.82 -15.36
N ASN A 563 16.33 1.31 -15.99
CA ASN A 563 16.36 2.28 -17.08
C ASN A 563 16.35 3.75 -16.61
N ARG A 564 16.63 4.02 -15.32
CA ARG A 564 16.71 5.39 -14.78
C ARG A 564 17.49 6.35 -15.68
N ARG A 565 16.98 7.60 -15.82
CA ARG A 565 17.54 8.66 -16.68
C ARG A 565 17.50 8.35 -18.19
N SER A 566 16.56 7.52 -18.62
CA SER A 566 16.31 7.24 -20.04
C SER A 566 14.83 7.44 -20.39
N SER A 567 14.51 7.38 -21.69
CA SER A 567 13.15 7.35 -22.21
C SER A 567 12.75 5.92 -22.61
N SER A 568 13.03 4.97 -21.71
CA SER A 568 12.80 3.56 -21.92
C SER A 568 12.42 2.82 -20.63
N PHE A 569 11.81 1.66 -20.76
CA PHE A 569 11.50 0.73 -19.67
C PHE A 569 11.65 -0.72 -20.13
N SER A 570 12.60 -1.45 -19.56
CA SER A 570 12.82 -2.87 -19.84
C SER A 570 11.94 -3.72 -18.92
N LEU A 571 11.29 -4.74 -19.48
CA LEU A 571 10.52 -5.69 -18.67
C LEU A 571 11.43 -6.38 -17.64
N PRO A 572 11.05 -6.41 -16.35
CA PRO A 572 11.93 -6.92 -15.30
C PRO A 572 12.01 -8.46 -15.28
N TYR A 573 10.98 -9.15 -15.78
CA TYR A 573 10.84 -10.60 -15.72
C TYR A 573 10.28 -11.16 -17.04
N HIS A 574 10.61 -12.42 -17.35
CA HIS A 574 10.03 -13.15 -18.46
C HIS A 574 8.57 -13.56 -18.17
N GLY A 575 7.74 -13.63 -19.22
CA GLY A 575 6.38 -14.17 -19.11
C GLY A 575 5.38 -13.26 -18.41
N LEU A 576 5.59 -11.93 -18.44
CA LEU A 576 4.64 -10.94 -17.92
C LEU A 576 3.52 -10.57 -18.91
N LEU A 577 3.67 -10.97 -20.18
CA LEU A 577 2.76 -10.67 -21.29
C LEU A 577 2.49 -11.95 -22.10
N ASN A 578 1.36 -12.01 -22.77
CA ASN A 578 0.93 -13.12 -23.60
C ASN A 578 0.87 -12.74 -25.09
N PRO A 579 0.96 -13.72 -26.01
CA PRO A 579 0.65 -13.49 -27.42
C PRO A 579 -0.85 -13.25 -27.65
N ASP A 580 -1.20 -12.80 -28.86
CA ASP A 580 -2.57 -12.58 -29.37
C ASP A 580 -3.45 -11.55 -28.63
N ARG A 581 -3.00 -11.06 -27.47
CA ARG A 581 -3.66 -10.01 -26.69
C ARG A 581 -3.21 -8.62 -27.11
N SER A 582 -4.17 -7.70 -27.19
CA SER A 582 -3.88 -6.27 -27.31
C SER A 582 -3.55 -5.70 -25.93
N TYR A 583 -2.42 -5.02 -25.83
CA TYR A 583 -2.02 -4.24 -24.67
C TYR A 583 -1.96 -2.77 -25.01
N TYR A 584 -2.19 -1.94 -24.00
CA TYR A 584 -2.20 -0.49 -24.09
C TYR A 584 -1.23 0.08 -23.08
N TRP A 585 -0.46 1.09 -23.48
CA TRP A 585 0.48 1.73 -22.57
C TRP A 585 0.54 3.24 -22.80
N ARG A 586 0.90 3.96 -21.74
CA ARG A 586 1.06 5.41 -21.76
C ARG A 586 2.22 5.83 -20.88
N VAL A 587 2.74 7.01 -21.16
CA VAL A 587 3.84 7.62 -20.41
C VAL A 587 3.59 9.10 -20.19
N ARG A 588 3.97 9.64 -19.03
CA ARG A 588 4.02 11.09 -18.77
C ARG A 588 5.39 11.50 -18.26
N ALA A 589 5.82 12.70 -18.63
CA ALA A 589 7.07 13.28 -18.19
C ALA A 589 6.88 14.11 -16.91
N ARG A 590 7.94 14.21 -16.12
CA ARG A 590 8.06 15.04 -14.93
C ARG A 590 9.21 16.02 -15.09
N SER A 591 9.03 17.28 -14.68
CA SER A 591 10.14 18.24 -14.60
C SER A 591 10.96 18.05 -13.32
N ALA A 592 12.15 18.66 -13.29
CA ALA A 592 13.00 18.69 -12.09
C ALA A 592 12.35 19.41 -10.89
N GLN A 593 11.40 20.33 -11.14
CA GLN A 593 10.59 21.00 -10.10
C GLN A 593 9.51 20.10 -9.50
N GLY A 594 9.30 18.90 -10.03
CA GLY A 594 8.24 18.00 -9.57
C GLY A 594 6.90 18.16 -10.30
N VAL A 595 6.86 18.83 -11.46
CA VAL A 595 5.62 19.01 -12.23
C VAL A 595 5.43 17.88 -13.22
N TRP A 596 4.32 17.17 -13.12
CA TRP A 596 3.86 16.19 -14.09
C TRP A 596 3.17 16.87 -15.27
N GLY A 597 3.64 16.54 -16.47
CA GLY A 597 2.93 16.83 -17.71
C GLY A 597 1.75 15.88 -17.93
N PRO A 598 0.91 16.15 -18.95
CA PRO A 598 -0.16 15.25 -19.33
C PRO A 598 0.39 13.90 -19.81
N TRP A 599 -0.38 12.84 -19.57
CA TRP A 599 -0.14 11.53 -20.18
C TRP A 599 -0.06 11.65 -21.71
N SER A 600 0.74 10.79 -22.34
CA SER A 600 0.64 10.54 -23.78
C SER A 600 -0.77 10.05 -24.14
N LYS A 601 -1.07 9.93 -25.44
CA LYS A 601 -2.17 9.04 -25.83
C LYS A 601 -1.86 7.61 -25.39
N SER A 602 -2.89 6.76 -25.28
CA SER A 602 -2.70 5.32 -25.17
C SER A 602 -2.11 4.81 -26.48
N PHE A 603 -0.96 4.15 -26.41
CA PHE A 603 -0.37 3.40 -27.52
C PHE A 603 -0.78 1.94 -27.41
N SER A 604 -1.08 1.28 -28.52
CA SER A 604 -1.46 -0.14 -28.52
C SER A 604 -0.40 -1.01 -29.17
N PHE A 605 -0.29 -2.27 -28.76
CA PHE A 605 0.54 -3.28 -29.42
C PHE A 605 0.08 -4.71 -29.11
N LYS A 606 0.63 -5.68 -29.82
CA LYS A 606 0.54 -7.12 -29.52
C LYS A 606 1.91 -7.76 -29.42
N CYS A 607 2.02 -8.92 -28.77
CA CYS A 607 3.26 -9.70 -28.73
C CYS A 607 3.23 -10.84 -29.76
N GLU A 608 4.36 -11.06 -30.44
CA GLU A 608 4.59 -12.27 -31.24
C GLU A 608 5.46 -13.26 -30.45
N SER A 609 4.85 -14.30 -29.91
CA SER A 609 5.55 -15.38 -29.20
C SER A 609 4.70 -16.65 -29.21
N PRO A 610 5.27 -17.82 -28.88
CA PRO A 610 4.45 -18.97 -28.52
C PRO A 610 3.71 -18.69 -27.19
N ALA A 611 2.56 -19.33 -27.00
CA ALA A 611 1.84 -19.30 -25.74
C ALA A 611 2.53 -20.15 -24.65
N VAL A 612 2.23 -19.85 -23.39
CA VAL A 612 2.79 -20.56 -22.23
C VAL A 612 2.34 -22.03 -22.25
N PRO A 613 3.26 -23.02 -22.13
CA PRO A 613 2.88 -24.43 -22.00
C PRO A 613 1.96 -24.69 -20.81
N VAL A 614 0.96 -25.54 -21.00
CA VAL A 614 -0.06 -25.87 -19.98
C VAL A 614 -0.04 -27.36 -19.64
N GLU A 615 -0.72 -27.73 -18.55
CA GLU A 615 -0.82 -29.11 -18.04
C GLU A 615 0.55 -29.81 -17.87
N VAL A 616 1.57 -29.07 -17.44
CA VAL A 616 2.89 -29.65 -17.18
C VAL A 616 2.79 -30.57 -15.97
N LYS A 617 3.15 -31.84 -16.16
CA LYS A 617 3.06 -32.87 -15.11
C LYS A 617 4.14 -33.92 -15.23
N ALA A 618 4.51 -34.49 -14.09
CA ALA A 618 5.31 -35.70 -14.06
C ALA A 618 4.49 -36.89 -14.56
N MET A 619 5.14 -37.77 -15.34
CA MET A 619 4.56 -39.02 -15.81
C MET A 619 5.55 -40.18 -15.61
N PRO A 620 5.08 -41.40 -15.28
CA PRO A 620 5.96 -42.55 -15.22
C PRO A 620 6.45 -42.91 -16.62
N ASN A 621 7.72 -43.31 -16.74
CA ASN A 621 8.23 -43.85 -18.00
C ASN A 621 7.74 -45.30 -18.15
N PRO A 622 6.98 -45.64 -19.21
CA PRO A 622 6.47 -46.99 -19.39
C PRO A 622 7.56 -48.00 -19.82
N PHE A 623 8.74 -47.52 -20.22
CA PHE A 623 9.82 -48.33 -20.79
C PHE A 623 11.01 -48.53 -19.85
N ALA A 624 11.07 -47.81 -18.72
CA ALA A 624 12.15 -47.88 -17.74
C ALA A 624 11.67 -47.41 -16.36
N PRO A 625 12.28 -47.85 -15.24
CA PRO A 625 11.96 -47.37 -13.90
C PRO A 625 12.48 -45.93 -13.68
N SER A 626 11.91 -44.98 -14.42
CA SER A 626 12.26 -43.57 -14.44
C SER A 626 10.99 -42.74 -14.63
N TRP A 627 11.12 -41.42 -14.47
CA TRP A 627 10.04 -40.47 -14.67
C TRP A 627 10.32 -39.59 -15.90
N GLY A 628 9.26 -39.05 -16.47
CA GLY A 628 9.30 -38.05 -17.53
C GLY A 628 8.39 -36.89 -17.21
N LEU A 629 8.39 -35.91 -18.10
CA LEU A 629 7.51 -34.75 -18.07
C LEU A 629 6.68 -34.73 -19.34
N GLN A 630 5.40 -34.42 -19.20
CA GLN A 630 4.48 -34.20 -20.31
C GLN A 630 3.78 -32.86 -20.11
N TRP A 631 3.50 -32.19 -21.22
CA TRP A 631 2.73 -30.95 -21.25
C TRP A 631 1.95 -30.84 -22.56
N GLN A 632 1.12 -29.80 -22.66
CA GLN A 632 0.51 -29.39 -23.90
C GLN A 632 1.10 -28.04 -24.36
N PRO A 633 1.27 -27.80 -25.67
CA PRO A 633 1.47 -26.46 -26.19
C PRO A 633 0.38 -25.52 -25.66
N GLY A 634 0.73 -24.26 -25.36
CA GLY A 634 -0.28 -23.26 -25.00
C GLY A 634 -1.21 -22.96 -26.19
N GLU A 635 -2.40 -22.47 -25.89
CA GLU A 635 -3.36 -22.05 -26.91
C GLU A 635 -3.01 -20.64 -27.44
N GLY A 636 -3.01 -20.48 -28.77
CA GLY A 636 -2.66 -19.24 -29.44
C GLY A 636 -1.15 -19.01 -29.61
N GLY A 637 -0.81 -17.85 -30.16
CA GLY A 637 0.55 -17.45 -30.49
C GLY A 637 1.17 -18.23 -31.65
N SER A 638 2.48 -18.10 -31.80
CA SER A 638 3.25 -18.85 -32.80
C SER A 638 3.45 -20.31 -32.40
N GLU A 639 3.55 -21.19 -33.41
CA GLU A 639 3.74 -22.62 -33.17
C GLU A 639 5.12 -22.90 -32.53
N PRO A 640 5.15 -23.62 -31.38
CA PRO A 640 6.40 -24.00 -30.76
C PRO A 640 7.09 -25.13 -31.51
N VAL A 641 8.40 -24.99 -31.73
CA VAL A 641 9.25 -26.03 -32.37
C VAL A 641 10.22 -26.69 -31.39
N ARG A 642 10.46 -26.05 -30.24
CA ARG A 642 11.33 -26.55 -29.17
C ARG A 642 10.80 -26.12 -27.80
N TYR A 643 11.26 -26.81 -26.76
CA TYR A 643 10.94 -26.51 -25.37
C TYR A 643 12.20 -26.56 -24.50
N LYS A 644 12.40 -25.53 -23.68
CA LYS A 644 13.38 -25.52 -22.60
C LYS A 644 12.78 -26.11 -21.34
N ILE A 645 13.54 -26.94 -20.65
CA ILE A 645 13.13 -27.63 -19.43
C ILE A 645 14.05 -27.20 -18.30
N TYR A 646 13.46 -26.55 -17.30
CA TYR A 646 14.14 -26.07 -16.12
C TYR A 646 13.79 -26.95 -14.94
N GLY A 647 14.71 -27.12 -13.99
CA GLY A 647 14.38 -27.82 -12.74
C GLY A 647 15.22 -27.40 -11.53
N SER A 648 14.59 -27.48 -10.36
CA SER A 648 15.17 -27.03 -9.09
C SER A 648 14.75 -27.92 -7.92
N SER A 649 15.54 -27.87 -6.84
CA SER A 649 15.15 -28.40 -5.53
C SER A 649 14.27 -27.42 -4.74
N GLU A 650 14.23 -26.16 -5.14
CA GLU A 650 13.39 -25.13 -4.53
C GLU A 650 11.96 -25.21 -5.08
N ARG A 651 10.98 -25.25 -4.17
CA ARG A 651 9.56 -25.09 -4.50
C ARG A 651 9.28 -23.64 -4.88
N GLY A 652 8.61 -23.41 -6.00
CA GLY A 652 8.35 -22.07 -6.50
C GLY A 652 9.61 -21.34 -6.99
N PHE A 653 10.54 -22.08 -7.60
CA PHE A 653 11.74 -21.51 -8.22
C PHE A 653 11.45 -20.73 -9.51
N THR A 654 12.35 -19.82 -9.87
CA THR A 654 12.33 -19.07 -11.14
C THR A 654 13.16 -19.77 -12.21
N ALA A 655 12.60 -19.95 -13.41
CA ALA A 655 13.35 -20.47 -14.56
C ALA A 655 14.45 -19.47 -14.99
N SER A 656 15.68 -19.95 -15.15
CA SER A 656 16.83 -19.11 -15.53
C SER A 656 17.86 -19.88 -16.36
N ASP A 657 18.25 -19.27 -17.48
CA ASP A 657 19.32 -19.73 -18.37
C ASP A 657 20.72 -19.45 -17.82
N THR A 658 20.83 -18.55 -16.83
CA THR A 658 22.08 -18.10 -16.24
C THR A 658 22.07 -18.28 -14.73
N ALA A 659 23.25 -18.20 -14.11
CA ALA A 659 23.34 -18.09 -12.66
C ALA A 659 22.59 -16.85 -12.17
N TYR A 660 21.97 -16.94 -11.00
CA TYR A 660 21.15 -15.87 -10.43
C TYR A 660 21.32 -15.80 -8.91
N ALA A 661 21.13 -14.60 -8.36
CA ALA A 661 21.08 -14.38 -6.92
C ALA A 661 19.66 -14.59 -6.40
N TYR A 662 19.55 -15.12 -5.18
CA TYR A 662 18.27 -15.34 -4.49
C TYR A 662 18.42 -15.09 -2.98
N ASP A 663 17.31 -14.87 -2.31
CA ASP A 663 17.25 -14.63 -0.88
C ASP A 663 17.40 -15.95 -0.10
N GLY A 664 18.52 -16.08 0.61
CA GLY A 664 18.81 -17.21 1.51
C GLY A 664 18.24 -17.03 2.91
N GLY A 665 17.49 -15.95 3.16
CA GLY A 665 17.02 -15.55 4.48
C GLY A 665 18.18 -15.24 5.41
N LEU A 666 18.24 -15.92 6.56
CA LEU A 666 19.33 -15.74 7.53
C LEU A 666 20.73 -16.13 7.01
N ALA A 667 20.82 -16.83 5.88
CA ALA A 667 22.09 -17.10 5.20
C ALA A 667 22.59 -15.92 4.34
N GLY A 668 21.79 -14.85 4.20
CA GLY A 668 22.06 -13.74 3.31
C GLY A 668 21.76 -14.06 1.84
N ILE A 669 22.25 -13.22 0.94
CA ILE A 669 22.07 -13.42 -0.51
C ILE A 669 22.93 -14.59 -0.98
N LEU A 670 22.29 -15.59 -1.58
CA LEU A 670 22.91 -16.78 -2.14
C LEU A 670 22.89 -16.74 -3.67
N HIS A 671 23.66 -17.64 -4.30
CA HIS A 671 23.76 -17.72 -5.76
C HIS A 671 23.49 -19.15 -6.21
N ALA A 672 22.58 -19.29 -7.17
CA ALA A 672 22.28 -20.54 -7.84
C ALA A 672 22.91 -20.56 -9.24
N PRO A 673 23.37 -21.72 -9.75
CA PRO A 673 23.70 -21.86 -11.16
C PRO A 673 22.44 -21.73 -12.04
N ALA A 674 22.63 -21.66 -13.36
CA ALA A 674 21.54 -21.83 -14.31
C ALA A 674 20.78 -23.13 -14.03
N ASN A 675 19.45 -23.09 -14.13
CA ASN A 675 18.60 -24.26 -13.87
C ASN A 675 17.95 -24.81 -15.14
N LEU A 676 18.40 -24.36 -16.32
CA LEU A 676 18.12 -25.00 -17.61
C LEU A 676 18.80 -26.37 -17.67
N LEU A 677 18.01 -27.44 -17.74
CA LEU A 677 18.50 -28.82 -17.71
C LEU A 677 18.57 -29.45 -19.10
N HIS A 678 17.60 -29.15 -19.96
CA HIS A 678 17.45 -29.81 -21.25
C HIS A 678 16.62 -28.98 -22.26
N ILE A 679 16.80 -29.26 -23.55
CA ILE A 679 15.97 -28.71 -24.63
C ILE A 679 15.49 -29.88 -25.50
N THR A 680 14.20 -29.93 -25.81
CA THR A 680 13.56 -30.97 -26.63
C THR A 680 12.71 -30.36 -27.75
N GLU A 681 12.41 -31.13 -28.80
CA GLU A 681 11.53 -30.72 -29.90
C GLU A 681 10.05 -31.10 -29.67
N GLY A 682 9.79 -32.09 -28.80
CA GLY A 682 8.44 -32.59 -28.53
C GLY A 682 7.87 -32.13 -27.19
N ALA A 683 6.53 -32.14 -27.05
CA ALA A 683 5.81 -31.76 -25.83
C ALA A 683 5.88 -32.81 -24.69
N GLN A 684 6.90 -33.66 -24.72
CA GLN A 684 7.21 -34.62 -23.69
C GLN A 684 8.71 -34.93 -23.69
N THR A 685 9.23 -35.29 -22.53
CA THR A 685 10.58 -35.85 -22.42
C THR A 685 10.63 -36.90 -21.31
N TYR A 686 11.60 -37.80 -21.39
CA TYR A 686 11.91 -38.72 -20.30
C TYR A 686 13.21 -38.30 -19.63
N CYS A 687 13.20 -38.22 -18.31
CA CYS A 687 14.38 -37.91 -17.51
C CYS A 687 15.28 -39.13 -17.39
N ASN A 688 15.82 -39.57 -18.53
CA ASN A 688 16.62 -40.80 -18.64
C ASN A 688 18.02 -40.65 -18.01
N ALA A 689 18.48 -39.42 -17.82
CA ALA A 689 19.76 -39.12 -17.19
C ALA A 689 19.53 -38.63 -15.74
N TRP A 690 20.22 -39.25 -14.79
CA TRP A 690 20.05 -38.99 -13.36
C TRP A 690 20.44 -37.57 -12.95
N ASN A 691 21.24 -36.87 -13.78
CA ASN A 691 21.69 -35.50 -13.53
C ASN A 691 20.59 -34.44 -13.76
N ILE A 692 19.51 -34.78 -14.48
CA ILE A 692 18.38 -33.89 -14.73
C ILE A 692 17.17 -34.15 -13.82
N LEU A 693 17.27 -35.10 -12.88
CA LEU A 693 16.22 -35.37 -11.89
C LEU A 693 16.17 -34.25 -10.84
N ARG A 694 15.02 -33.61 -10.69
CA ARG A 694 14.75 -32.52 -9.73
C ARG A 694 13.31 -32.65 -9.19
N PRO A 695 13.04 -32.22 -7.96
CA PRO A 695 11.68 -32.18 -7.41
C PRO A 695 10.71 -31.34 -8.24
N TYR A 696 11.14 -30.17 -8.72
CA TYR A 696 10.27 -29.21 -9.42
C TYR A 696 10.78 -28.89 -10.81
N TYR A 697 9.86 -28.71 -11.76
CA TYR A 697 10.15 -28.38 -13.14
C TYR A 697 9.27 -27.27 -13.71
N ARG A 698 9.79 -26.58 -14.72
CA ARG A 698 9.03 -25.67 -15.59
C ARG A 698 9.43 -25.85 -17.04
N VAL A 699 8.51 -25.50 -17.94
CA VAL A 699 8.72 -25.56 -19.39
C VAL A 699 8.50 -24.20 -20.02
N VAL A 700 9.39 -23.82 -20.93
CA VAL A 700 9.26 -22.63 -21.79
C VAL A 700 9.22 -23.09 -23.25
N ALA A 701 8.23 -22.63 -24.00
CA ALA A 701 8.12 -22.89 -25.43
C ALA A 701 9.01 -21.94 -26.25
N ILE A 702 9.56 -22.43 -27.36
CA ILE A 702 10.35 -21.66 -28.32
C ILE A 702 9.79 -21.90 -29.72
N ASP A 703 9.50 -20.83 -30.47
CA ASP A 703 9.05 -20.93 -31.85
C ASP A 703 10.20 -20.97 -32.88
N ALA A 704 9.87 -21.05 -34.17
CA ALA A 704 10.83 -21.13 -35.26
C ALA A 704 11.74 -19.89 -35.40
N ALA A 705 11.29 -18.73 -34.91
CA ALA A 705 12.09 -17.49 -34.88
C ALA A 705 12.99 -17.41 -33.63
N GLY A 706 12.87 -18.36 -32.71
CA GLY A 706 13.63 -18.36 -31.45
C GLY A 706 12.97 -17.56 -30.34
N ARG A 707 11.69 -17.17 -30.49
CA ARG A 707 10.96 -16.37 -29.50
C ARG A 707 10.40 -17.28 -28.43
N GLU A 708 10.49 -16.81 -27.19
CA GLU A 708 10.16 -17.59 -26.01
C GLU A 708 8.80 -17.19 -25.43
N SER A 709 8.07 -18.19 -24.93
CA SER A 709 6.91 -17.95 -24.07
C SER A 709 7.34 -17.52 -22.66
N GLY A 710 6.37 -17.21 -21.80
CA GLY A 710 6.57 -17.29 -20.35
C GLY A 710 6.79 -18.74 -19.88
N PRO A 711 7.34 -18.95 -18.68
CA PRO A 711 7.43 -20.28 -18.07
C PRO A 711 6.05 -20.79 -17.64
N SER A 712 5.85 -22.10 -17.75
CA SER A 712 4.65 -22.79 -17.28
C SER A 712 4.46 -22.71 -15.77
N ASP A 713 3.28 -23.16 -15.30
CA ASP A 713 3.11 -23.60 -13.92
C ASP A 713 4.17 -24.66 -13.56
N ALA A 714 4.51 -24.72 -12.27
CA ALA A 714 5.49 -25.68 -11.78
C ALA A 714 4.88 -27.09 -11.75
N ALA A 715 5.59 -28.06 -12.31
CA ALA A 715 5.29 -29.47 -12.13
C ALA A 715 6.15 -30.03 -10.99
N GLU A 716 5.51 -30.75 -10.07
CA GLU A 716 6.19 -31.48 -9.00
C GLU A 716 6.32 -32.96 -9.41
N MET A 717 7.54 -33.49 -9.32
CA MET A 717 7.84 -34.89 -9.54
C MET A 717 7.82 -35.62 -8.19
N PRO A 718 7.32 -36.86 -8.08
CA PRO A 718 7.34 -37.58 -6.81
C PRO A 718 8.76 -37.68 -6.25
N HIS A 719 9.01 -37.03 -5.12
CA HIS A 719 10.32 -36.93 -4.48
C HIS A 719 10.24 -37.41 -3.02
N PRO A 720 11.35 -37.90 -2.42
CA PRO A 720 12.74 -37.74 -2.85
C PRO A 720 13.15 -38.66 -4.01
N LEU A 721 14.16 -38.24 -4.77
CA LEU A 721 14.63 -38.91 -5.98
C LEU A 721 16.03 -39.48 -5.78
N ILE A 722 16.24 -40.78 -5.98
CA ILE A 722 17.57 -41.39 -5.92
C ILE A 722 18.32 -41.14 -7.23
N THR A 723 19.33 -40.28 -7.18
CA THR A 723 20.14 -39.84 -8.33
C THR A 723 21.48 -40.60 -8.42
N GLY A 724 22.31 -40.27 -9.40
CA GLY A 724 23.60 -40.93 -9.62
C GLY A 724 23.52 -42.32 -10.30
N PRO A 725 24.69 -42.91 -10.62
CA PRO A 725 24.77 -44.20 -11.31
C PRO A 725 24.30 -45.37 -10.41
N ALA A 726 23.68 -46.40 -11.00
CA ALA A 726 23.28 -47.62 -10.26
C ALA A 726 24.47 -48.51 -9.86
N LYS A 727 25.70 -48.10 -10.16
CA LYS A 727 26.93 -48.79 -9.75
C LYS A 727 27.64 -47.95 -8.71
N LEU A 728 27.82 -48.51 -7.52
CA LEU A 728 28.59 -47.86 -6.46
C LEU A 728 30.10 -47.96 -6.74
N PRO A 729 30.92 -47.09 -6.14
CA PRO A 729 32.38 -47.22 -6.19
C PRO A 729 32.83 -48.62 -5.81
N SER A 730 33.81 -49.18 -6.51
CA SER A 730 34.31 -50.52 -6.17
C SER A 730 35.00 -50.53 -4.81
N GLY A 731 34.70 -51.55 -4.01
CA GLY A 731 35.37 -51.81 -2.74
C GLY A 731 36.64 -52.62 -2.91
N ARG A 732 37.52 -52.55 -1.91
CA ARG A 732 38.70 -53.42 -1.80
C ARG A 732 38.58 -54.25 -0.52
N VAL A 733 38.81 -55.55 -0.60
CA VAL A 733 38.86 -56.40 0.60
C VAL A 733 39.95 -55.93 1.57
N SER A 734 39.73 -56.23 2.84
CA SER A 734 40.58 -55.80 3.96
C SER A 734 40.76 -54.29 4.06
N SER A 735 39.73 -53.51 3.70
CA SER A 735 39.78 -52.05 3.74
C SER A 735 38.45 -51.45 4.20
N GLN A 736 38.50 -50.17 4.60
CA GLN A 736 37.31 -49.38 4.89
C GLN A 736 36.66 -48.92 3.60
N TYR A 737 35.34 -49.09 3.52
CA TYR A 737 34.53 -48.70 2.39
C TYR A 737 33.62 -47.53 2.77
N ARG A 738 33.42 -46.60 1.82
CA ARG A 738 32.50 -45.48 1.93
C ARG A 738 31.90 -45.18 0.56
N ALA A 739 30.58 -45.04 0.49
CA ALA A 739 29.88 -44.56 -0.69
C ALA A 739 28.65 -43.75 -0.28
N GLN A 740 28.48 -42.59 -0.88
CA GLN A 740 27.34 -41.71 -0.66
C GLN A 740 26.22 -42.05 -1.63
N VAL A 741 25.01 -42.26 -1.11
CA VAL A 741 23.82 -42.30 -1.97
C VAL A 741 23.47 -40.87 -2.36
N GLU A 742 23.42 -40.59 -3.65
CA GLU A 742 23.04 -39.27 -4.18
C GLU A 742 21.51 -39.15 -4.26
N VAL A 743 20.95 -38.10 -3.68
CA VAL A 743 19.50 -37.83 -3.70
C VAL A 743 19.25 -36.41 -4.17
N SER A 744 18.24 -36.25 -5.02
CA SER A 744 17.64 -34.94 -5.29
C SER A 744 16.34 -34.85 -4.50
N ALA A 745 16.34 -33.91 -3.56
CA ALA A 745 15.27 -33.69 -2.60
C ALA A 745 14.82 -32.22 -2.65
N SER A 746 13.59 -31.97 -2.24
CA SER A 746 13.05 -30.63 -2.08
C SER A 746 13.74 -29.95 -0.90
N ILE A 747 14.24 -28.73 -1.11
CA ILE A 747 14.64 -27.85 0.00
C ILE A 747 13.45 -27.01 0.52
N GLY A 748 12.27 -27.20 -0.09
CA GLY A 748 11.09 -26.41 0.18
C GLY A 748 11.21 -25.00 -0.39
N HIS A 749 10.72 -24.01 0.34
CA HIS A 749 10.66 -22.61 -0.09
C HIS A 749 11.02 -21.69 1.08
N LEU A 750 11.37 -20.44 0.77
CA LEU A 750 11.71 -19.44 1.79
C LEU A 750 10.45 -19.09 2.59
N VAL A 751 10.52 -19.18 3.92
CA VAL A 751 9.40 -18.90 4.82
C VAL A 751 9.86 -18.00 5.95
N SER A 752 9.10 -16.93 6.19
CA SER A 752 9.17 -16.12 7.40
C SER A 752 8.41 -16.81 8.52
N GLN A 753 9.08 -17.05 9.65
CA GLN A 753 8.44 -17.60 10.86
C GLN A 753 9.06 -16.99 12.12
N ASP A 754 8.27 -16.84 13.18
CA ASP A 754 8.80 -16.46 14.49
C ASP A 754 9.50 -17.67 15.15
N GLU A 755 10.72 -17.47 15.64
CA GLU A 755 11.55 -18.55 16.20
C GLU A 755 12.24 -18.09 17.48
N ASN A 756 12.07 -18.82 18.57
CA ASN A 756 12.71 -18.55 19.87
C ASN A 756 12.50 -17.09 20.37
N GLY A 757 11.30 -16.54 20.16
CA GLY A 757 10.95 -15.17 20.53
C GLY A 757 11.51 -14.08 19.61
N LYS A 758 12.15 -14.45 18.50
CA LYS A 758 12.58 -13.52 17.45
C LYS A 758 11.59 -13.55 16.29
N PRO A 759 10.99 -12.42 15.92
CA PRO A 759 10.06 -12.39 14.80
C PRO A 759 10.80 -12.42 13.45
N TYR A 760 10.09 -12.74 12.37
CA TYR A 760 10.59 -12.66 10.98
C TYR A 760 11.88 -13.44 10.67
N GLN A 761 12.00 -14.68 11.14
CA GLN A 761 13.18 -15.51 10.82
C GLN A 761 12.98 -16.23 9.48
N LEU A 762 13.52 -15.64 8.42
CA LEU A 762 13.46 -16.18 7.06
C LEU A 762 14.42 -17.36 6.87
N ARG A 763 13.89 -18.53 6.53
CA ARG A 763 14.64 -19.77 6.22
C ARG A 763 13.90 -20.60 5.18
N TYR A 764 14.63 -21.45 4.46
CA TYR A 764 14.00 -22.50 3.64
C TYR A 764 13.35 -23.55 4.56
N ARG A 765 12.05 -23.82 4.34
CA ARG A 765 11.22 -24.73 5.13
C ARG A 765 10.30 -25.55 4.23
N SER A 766 9.70 -26.60 4.80
CA SER A 766 8.83 -27.54 4.10
C SER A 766 9.53 -28.32 2.98
N GLY A 767 10.84 -28.53 3.11
CA GLY A 767 11.60 -29.47 2.29
C GLY A 767 11.36 -30.93 2.70
N ASP A 768 12.05 -31.84 2.03
CA ASP A 768 12.02 -33.27 2.37
C ASP A 768 12.86 -33.54 3.62
N GLU A 769 12.35 -34.37 4.52
CA GLU A 769 13.07 -34.88 5.69
C GLU A 769 13.48 -36.32 5.42
N LEU A 770 14.72 -36.55 5.01
CA LEU A 770 15.15 -37.84 4.45
C LEU A 770 15.47 -38.88 5.52
N SER A 771 15.05 -40.12 5.28
CA SER A 771 15.53 -41.31 5.97
C SER A 771 15.93 -42.42 5.01
N PHE A 772 17.06 -43.06 5.28
CA PHE A 772 17.70 -44.05 4.41
C PHE A 772 17.66 -45.46 5.01
N GLY A 773 17.34 -46.44 4.17
CA GLY A 773 17.38 -47.87 4.49
C GLY A 773 18.22 -48.65 3.48
N LEU A 774 18.89 -49.71 3.94
CA LEU A 774 19.74 -50.56 3.10
C LEU A 774 19.43 -52.04 3.35
N GLU A 775 19.21 -52.76 2.26
CA GLU A 775 19.04 -54.22 2.23
C GLU A 775 20.03 -54.85 1.25
N GLY A 776 20.38 -56.12 1.47
CA GLY A 776 21.21 -56.90 0.53
C GLY A 776 22.72 -56.59 0.55
N ALA A 777 23.18 -55.72 1.46
CA ALA A 777 24.61 -55.47 1.66
C ALA A 777 25.29 -56.59 2.47
N PRO A 778 26.60 -56.81 2.30
CA PRO A 778 27.40 -57.61 3.22
C PRO A 778 27.16 -57.13 4.67
N GLY A 779 27.05 -58.05 5.63
CA GLY A 779 26.69 -57.71 7.02
C GLY A 779 27.67 -56.76 7.75
N SER A 780 28.82 -56.46 7.14
CA SER A 780 29.79 -55.50 7.63
C SER A 780 29.58 -54.06 7.12
N LEU A 781 28.66 -53.85 6.17
CA LEU A 781 28.25 -52.54 5.66
C LEU A 781 26.91 -52.12 6.27
N VAL A 782 26.83 -50.85 6.65
CA VAL A 782 25.61 -50.19 7.10
C VAL A 782 25.39 -48.91 6.31
N ILE A 783 24.14 -48.48 6.18
CA ILE A 783 23.81 -47.12 5.74
C ILE A 783 23.48 -46.27 6.95
N ASP A 784 24.04 -45.07 6.98
CA ASP A 784 23.62 -44.06 7.94
C ASP A 784 22.20 -43.57 7.60
N PRO A 785 21.25 -43.65 8.53
CA PRO A 785 19.84 -43.39 8.22
C PRO A 785 19.52 -41.93 7.94
N ASP A 786 20.40 -40.98 8.29
CA ASP A 786 20.15 -39.54 8.12
C ASP A 786 20.90 -38.99 6.90
N SER A 787 22.14 -39.44 6.69
CA SER A 787 23.01 -38.96 5.61
C SER A 787 22.99 -39.83 4.36
N GLY A 788 22.56 -41.09 4.45
CA GLY A 788 22.64 -42.02 3.32
C GLY A 788 24.05 -42.52 3.01
N LEU A 789 25.01 -42.31 3.91
CA LEU A 789 26.38 -42.80 3.77
C LEU A 789 26.45 -44.31 4.02
N ILE A 790 26.75 -45.08 2.99
CA ILE A 790 27.07 -46.51 3.13
C ILE A 790 28.53 -46.61 3.58
N SER A 791 28.79 -47.25 4.73
CA SER A 791 30.15 -47.43 5.22
C SER A 791 30.33 -48.71 6.04
N GLY A 792 31.58 -49.15 6.14
CA GLY A 792 31.96 -50.31 6.92
C GLY A 792 33.27 -50.94 6.48
N TYR A 793 33.73 -51.94 7.22
CA TYR A 793 34.93 -52.71 6.86
C TYR A 793 34.56 -53.84 5.90
N LEU A 794 35.31 -54.03 4.82
CA LEU A 794 35.10 -55.13 3.87
C LEU A 794 36.03 -56.30 4.21
N PRO A 795 35.54 -57.39 4.83
CA PRO A 795 36.36 -58.57 5.09
C PRO A 795 36.69 -59.32 3.78
N HIS A 796 37.64 -60.24 3.84
CA HIS A 796 38.10 -60.99 2.67
C HIS A 796 37.00 -61.85 2.01
N ASP A 797 36.05 -62.35 2.82
CA ASP A 797 34.90 -63.14 2.36
C ASP A 797 33.77 -62.29 1.77
N ALA A 798 33.86 -60.95 1.83
CA ALA A 798 32.94 -60.05 1.14
C ALA A 798 33.28 -59.84 -0.35
N ALA A 799 34.34 -60.46 -0.88
CA ALA A 799 34.71 -60.36 -2.29
C ALA A 799 33.58 -60.83 -3.22
N GLY A 800 33.37 -60.11 -4.33
CA GLY A 800 32.35 -60.42 -5.32
C GLY A 800 31.38 -59.27 -5.62
N SER A 801 30.36 -59.58 -6.42
CA SER A 801 29.32 -58.65 -6.84
C SER A 801 28.11 -58.73 -5.92
N HIS A 802 27.68 -57.60 -5.38
CA HIS A 802 26.56 -57.48 -4.44
C HIS A 802 25.48 -56.57 -5.03
N LEU A 803 24.22 -56.99 -4.88
CA LEU A 803 23.05 -56.19 -5.24
C LEU A 803 22.43 -55.59 -3.98
N LEU A 804 22.66 -54.30 -3.79
CA LEU A 804 22.17 -53.52 -2.66
C LEU A 804 20.84 -52.89 -3.04
N LYS A 805 19.86 -52.91 -2.16
CA LYS A 805 18.62 -52.14 -2.32
C LYS A 805 18.63 -50.98 -1.33
N VAL A 806 18.58 -49.76 -1.85
CA VAL A 806 18.49 -48.55 -1.03
C VAL A 806 17.07 -48.03 -1.11
N LYS A 807 16.49 -47.77 0.07
CA LYS A 807 15.21 -47.08 0.23
C LYS A 807 15.47 -45.68 0.76
N VAL A 808 14.84 -44.68 0.17
CA VAL A 808 14.81 -43.31 0.69
C VAL A 808 13.36 -42.92 0.94
N THR A 809 13.07 -42.41 2.13
CA THR A 809 11.74 -41.98 2.55
C THR A 809 11.79 -40.51 2.95
N ASP A 810 10.85 -39.71 2.49
CA ASP A 810 10.58 -38.40 3.11
C ASP A 810 9.64 -38.61 4.30
N LEU A 811 10.14 -38.31 5.50
CA LEU A 811 9.43 -38.46 6.76
C LEU A 811 8.23 -37.50 6.88
N ARG A 812 8.23 -36.39 6.14
CA ARG A 812 7.15 -35.40 6.16
C ARG A 812 5.91 -35.90 5.42
N THR A 813 6.10 -36.43 4.22
CA THR A 813 4.98 -36.91 3.37
C THR A 813 4.74 -38.41 3.47
N GLY A 814 5.72 -39.18 3.95
CA GLY A 814 5.71 -40.64 3.94
C GLY A 814 6.01 -41.26 2.56
N HIS A 815 6.25 -40.45 1.52
CA HIS A 815 6.61 -40.96 0.21
C HIS A 815 7.98 -41.63 0.25
N SER A 816 8.13 -42.77 -0.43
CA SER A 816 9.40 -43.50 -0.48
C SER A 816 9.71 -44.04 -1.86
N LEU A 817 11.00 -44.05 -2.19
CA LEU A 817 11.54 -44.58 -3.43
C LEU A 817 12.59 -45.65 -3.10
N GLU A 818 12.56 -46.75 -3.84
CA GLU A 818 13.53 -47.83 -3.74
C GLU A 818 14.31 -47.97 -5.05
N ARG A 819 15.64 -48.13 -4.95
CA ARG A 819 16.50 -48.38 -6.10
C ARG A 819 17.56 -49.43 -5.79
N GLN A 820 17.83 -50.28 -6.76
CA GLN A 820 18.90 -51.27 -6.69
C GLN A 820 20.23 -50.69 -7.19
N PHE A 821 21.31 -51.07 -6.50
CA PHE A 821 22.68 -50.69 -6.76
C PHE A 821 23.58 -51.92 -6.83
N THR A 822 24.56 -51.91 -7.73
CA THR A 822 25.60 -52.94 -7.81
C THR A 822 26.88 -52.45 -7.13
N LEU A 823 27.44 -53.25 -6.23
CA LEU A 823 28.73 -53.03 -5.59
C LEU A 823 29.68 -54.19 -5.94
N GLU A 824 30.83 -53.86 -6.53
CA GLU A 824 31.90 -54.82 -6.80
C GLU A 824 32.99 -54.70 -5.73
N ILE A 825 33.34 -55.80 -5.07
CA ILE A 825 34.40 -55.85 -4.05
C ILE A 825 35.54 -56.75 -4.55
N ASN A 826 36.75 -56.16 -4.67
CA ASN A 826 37.94 -56.81 -5.21
C ASN A 826 39.00 -57.13 -4.15
#